data_AF-A0A0D9NXT1-F1
#
_entry.id   AF-A0A0D9NXT1-F1
#
_cell.length_a   1.000
_cell.length_b   1.000
_cell.length_c   1.000
_cell.angle_alpha   90.00
_cell.angle_beta   90.00
_cell.angle_gamma   90.00
#
_symmetry.space_group_name_H-M   'P 1'
#
loop_
_entity.id
_entity.type
_entity.pdbx_description
1 polymer ?
#
loop_
_entity_poly.entity_id
_entity_poly.type
_entity_poly.pdbx_seq_one_letter_code
_entity_poly.pdbx_strand_id
1 'polypeptide(L)'
;MSLDPPTYLASLQSNIRQRPIPWDGAVRAGTLTEEQYAKIRAVDKAKKLEQRKEVVEGDFDGYRLLFVGGPGKPSVLETAGKHANVIQYILVLLGDLIDAVPSLAKALFKNTDPYRHFLPLLHSNTTEDPIPLLTSHALTTLMSLSRDESKATEQALPVVFTYLSGLAKSTDAGLQDIAVQEYSALLFGRSSRHKFWNQRSETVEPLVKILQTAAGIGNGGNSAANLWSGNVNVRNNGFEGSLGGGVGLQLLYHVLLVIWQLSFEADEIGDNLNDEYDVILLYTHLLRLSQKEKTTRLILSTLYNLLEKNQTSLLPTAVLARLPALLENLGSRHMTDPDLLEDLQSLKELLDEYTKTKTTFDEYVAEVNSGHLRWSPPHRSQVFWAENARKILEFENGEIPRKLAEIMQKPWDNDKQVLAIACNDIGCLVKEVPEKRYQLEKVGLKTRVMELMQSDDENGFGNAVRAAPRLQASLTKSRLNTSFAAIPAFKVYQQRVDVRYASDTANADLKKTPLYDLHIAQGGKMVPFAGHSMPVQYANASLAESHHFTRNHASLFDVSHMVQHIFKGPNAAAFLEKLTPSGWSNQGIMQSKLTTFLWPGTGGIVDDSVITRIGEDEYYVVTNGACFEKDCKYLDEELGKFGAGVEWTRLDGSGLVALQGPQAAEILKEVLASEVNLDKLYFGNAVYADLKLADGSKTHPVLISRGGYTGEDGFEISFNGKLYPALESTTPAVESLLKIAGPERLQLAGLGARDSLRLEAGMCLYGNDLDDTTTPVEAGLAWVIPKDRRATGGFHGAEVIIPQLTPKSKGGAGVERRRVGFVVQGAPARDGAEVQKDGEPVGKITSGVPSPTLGKNIAMGYVKDGLQKAGTELDVVVRGRKRKGIVTKMPFVPSRYHKPE
;
A
#
# COMPACT_ATOMS: atom_id res chain seq x y z
N MET A 1 7.66 23.61 16.31
CA MET A 1 8.68 22.97 15.46
C MET A 1 9.11 23.97 14.41
N SER A 2 10.41 24.22 14.22
CA SER A 2 10.88 25.09 13.12
C SER A 2 10.74 24.30 11.82
N LEU A 3 10.02 24.86 10.84
CA LEU A 3 9.97 24.32 9.48
C LEU A 3 11.18 24.85 8.72
N ASP A 4 11.79 24.02 7.88
CA ASP A 4 12.85 24.49 6.99
C ASP A 4 12.24 25.41 5.92
N PRO A 5 12.84 26.58 5.63
CA PRO A 5 12.28 27.53 4.68
C PRO A 5 12.20 26.91 3.27
N PRO A 6 11.15 27.20 2.49
CA PRO A 6 11.00 26.65 1.15
C PRO A 6 12.17 27.03 0.23
N THR A 7 12.82 26.03 -0.37
CA THR A 7 14.05 26.22 -1.18
C THR A 7 13.86 27.21 -2.33
N TYR A 8 12.70 27.17 -3.01
CA TYR A 8 12.39 28.08 -4.11
C TYR A 8 12.32 29.54 -3.64
N LEU A 9 11.58 29.78 -2.55
CA LEU A 9 11.42 31.12 -1.98
C LEU A 9 12.77 31.67 -1.47
N ALA A 10 13.55 30.86 -0.79
CA ALA A 10 14.89 31.25 -0.32
C ALA A 10 15.83 31.61 -1.48
N SER A 11 15.80 30.82 -2.57
CA SER A 11 16.56 31.10 -3.79
C SER A 11 16.10 32.41 -4.46
N LEU A 12 14.79 32.61 -4.60
CA LEU A 12 14.22 33.83 -5.17
C LEU A 12 14.63 35.07 -4.37
N GLN A 13 14.49 35.04 -3.05
CA GLN A 13 14.92 36.13 -2.17
C GLN A 13 16.42 36.39 -2.28
N SER A 14 17.25 35.34 -2.30
CA SER A 14 18.70 35.48 -2.49
C SER A 14 19.06 36.14 -3.82
N ASN A 15 18.39 35.76 -4.92
CA ASN A 15 18.61 36.35 -6.23
C ASN A 15 18.20 37.83 -6.27
N ILE A 16 17.11 38.19 -5.58
CA ILE A 16 16.67 39.59 -5.47
C ILE A 16 17.67 40.41 -4.66
N ARG A 17 18.20 39.87 -3.54
CA ARG A 17 19.22 40.54 -2.72
C ARG A 17 20.49 40.87 -3.51
N GLN A 18 20.86 40.01 -4.47
CA GLN A 18 22.07 40.19 -5.28
C GLN A 18 21.86 41.06 -6.53
N ARG A 19 20.60 41.30 -6.93
CA ARG A 19 20.29 42.05 -8.14
C ARG A 19 20.64 43.54 -7.95
N PRO A 20 21.45 44.13 -8.83
CA PRO A 20 21.72 45.57 -8.77
C PRO A 20 20.46 46.36 -9.12
N ILE A 21 20.09 47.30 -8.25
CA ILE A 21 18.95 48.21 -8.48
C ILE A 21 19.49 49.60 -8.79
N PRO A 22 19.07 50.23 -9.91
CA PRO A 22 19.50 51.56 -10.28
C PRO A 22 18.76 52.62 -9.44
N TRP A 23 19.08 52.67 -8.14
CA TRP A 23 18.37 53.50 -7.17
C TRP A 23 18.35 54.98 -7.53
N ASP A 24 19.49 55.54 -7.99
CA ASP A 24 19.56 56.94 -8.42
C ASP A 24 18.61 57.23 -9.61
N GLY A 25 18.34 56.21 -10.44
CA GLY A 25 17.35 56.28 -11.51
C GLY A 25 15.91 56.30 -10.98
N ALA A 26 15.60 55.50 -9.95
CA ALA A 26 14.29 55.48 -9.30
C ALA A 26 13.98 56.82 -8.59
N VAL A 27 14.99 57.41 -7.93
CA VAL A 27 14.85 58.72 -7.30
C VAL A 27 14.62 59.83 -8.32
N ARG A 28 15.40 59.86 -9.41
CA ARG A 28 15.20 60.83 -10.51
C ARG A 28 13.83 60.68 -11.21
N ALA A 29 13.31 59.47 -11.28
CA ALA A 29 12.00 59.18 -11.87
C ALA A 29 10.82 59.53 -10.94
N GLY A 30 11.09 59.96 -9.70
CA GLY A 30 10.06 60.26 -8.71
C GLY A 30 9.37 59.02 -8.13
N THR A 31 9.92 57.83 -8.36
CA THR A 31 9.36 56.55 -7.89
C THR A 31 9.96 56.10 -6.56
N LEU A 32 10.91 56.87 -6.04
CA LEU A 32 11.43 56.77 -4.69
C LEU A 32 11.81 58.17 -4.20
N THR A 33 11.47 58.53 -2.97
CA THR A 33 11.94 59.79 -2.37
C THR A 33 13.38 59.67 -1.88
N GLU A 34 14.10 60.79 -1.80
CA GLU A 34 15.45 60.84 -1.22
C GLU A 34 15.49 60.30 0.22
N GLU A 35 14.45 60.59 1.02
CA GLU A 35 14.33 60.10 2.40
C GLU A 35 14.19 58.56 2.44
N GLN A 36 13.35 57.97 1.58
CA GLN A 36 13.20 56.51 1.50
C GLN A 36 14.48 55.84 0.99
N TYR A 37 15.14 56.42 -0.02
CA TYR A 37 16.41 55.92 -0.53
C TYR A 37 17.51 55.92 0.53
N ALA A 38 17.63 57.00 1.30
CA ALA A 38 18.62 57.10 2.37
C ALA A 38 18.45 56.00 3.42
N LYS A 39 17.20 55.70 3.82
CA LYS A 39 16.90 54.60 4.76
C LYS A 39 17.26 53.23 4.19
N ILE A 40 16.85 52.93 2.96
CA ILE A 40 17.20 51.66 2.29
C ILE A 40 18.73 51.48 2.23
N ARG A 41 19.46 52.53 1.85
CA ARG A 41 20.93 52.50 1.77
C ARG A 41 21.62 52.35 3.11
N ALA A 42 21.03 52.86 4.20
CA ALA A 42 21.58 52.70 5.53
C ALA A 42 21.59 51.22 5.94
N VAL A 43 20.50 50.49 5.66
CA VAL A 43 20.42 49.04 5.91
C VAL A 43 21.32 48.25 4.97
N ASP A 44 21.40 48.60 3.68
CA ASP A 44 22.24 47.89 2.70
C ASP A 44 23.72 47.91 3.07
N LYS A 45 24.19 49.02 3.66
CA LYS A 45 25.58 49.15 4.13
C LYS A 45 25.85 48.26 5.34
N ALA A 46 24.84 47.97 6.15
CA ALA A 46 24.92 47.07 7.30
C ALA A 46 24.89 45.60 6.84
N LYS A 47 26.07 45.02 6.64
CA LYS A 47 26.20 43.64 6.14
C LYS A 47 25.93 42.56 7.21
N LYS A 48 26.07 42.91 8.50
CA LYS A 48 25.82 41.98 9.63
C LYS A 48 24.43 42.22 10.23
N LEU A 49 23.79 41.16 10.73
CA LEU A 49 22.46 41.23 11.34
C LEU A 49 22.39 42.25 12.48
N GLU A 50 23.37 42.22 13.39
CA GLU A 50 23.44 43.18 14.51
C GLU A 50 23.55 44.64 14.05
N GLN A 51 24.30 44.90 12.97
CA GLN A 51 24.42 46.25 12.42
C GLN A 51 23.10 46.72 11.80
N ARG A 52 22.35 45.82 11.15
CA ARG A 52 21.03 46.14 10.61
C ARG A 52 20.05 46.46 11.74
N LYS A 53 20.10 45.67 12.81
CA LYS A 53 19.31 45.90 14.01
C LYS A 53 19.60 47.28 14.63
N GLU A 54 20.86 47.64 14.84
CA GLU A 54 21.25 48.96 15.35
C GLU A 54 20.73 50.11 14.46
N VAL A 55 20.84 49.96 13.13
CA VAL A 55 20.35 50.96 12.17
C VAL A 55 18.82 51.13 12.26
N VAL A 56 18.08 50.03 12.38
CA VAL A 56 16.62 50.07 12.47
C VAL A 56 16.16 50.61 13.82
N GLU A 57 16.77 50.17 14.92
CA GLU A 57 16.43 50.65 16.27
C GLU A 57 16.77 52.13 16.45
N GLY A 58 17.81 52.64 15.77
CA GLY A 58 18.18 54.05 15.77
C GLY A 58 17.16 54.99 15.10
N ASP A 59 16.28 54.46 14.23
CA ASP A 59 15.22 55.22 13.57
C ASP A 59 13.95 54.38 13.37
N PHE A 60 13.48 53.82 14.48
CA PHE A 60 12.44 52.79 14.49
C PHE A 60 11.11 53.27 13.87
N ASP A 61 10.65 54.48 14.18
CA ASP A 61 9.42 55.03 13.59
C ASP A 61 9.61 55.39 12.11
N GLY A 62 10.82 55.76 11.70
CA GLY A 62 11.15 56.00 10.30
C GLY A 62 11.05 54.74 9.45
N TYR A 63 11.54 53.59 9.94
CA TYR A 63 11.37 52.30 9.26
C TYR A 63 9.93 51.78 9.31
N ARG A 64 9.15 52.11 10.35
CA ARG A 64 7.71 51.87 10.34
C ARG A 64 7.05 52.64 9.18
N LEU A 65 7.21 53.96 9.16
CA LEU A 65 6.62 54.84 8.15
C LEU A 65 7.10 54.52 6.72
N LEU A 66 8.30 53.96 6.57
CA LEU A 66 8.79 53.50 5.27
C LEU A 66 7.81 52.54 4.60
N PHE A 67 7.20 51.61 5.33
CA PHE A 67 6.32 50.57 4.76
C PHE A 67 4.83 50.90 4.84
N VAL A 68 4.36 51.60 5.88
CA VAL A 68 2.91 51.91 6.05
C VAL A 68 2.53 53.35 5.70
N GLY A 69 3.53 54.21 5.43
CA GLY A 69 3.30 55.63 5.19
C GLY A 69 2.85 56.39 6.43
N GLY A 70 2.64 57.69 6.28
CA GLY A 70 2.14 58.59 7.31
C GLY A 70 1.35 59.75 6.71
N PRO A 71 0.79 60.64 7.54
CA PRO A 71 0.06 61.81 7.05
C PRO A 71 0.92 62.65 6.09
N GLY A 72 0.54 62.72 4.82
CA GLY A 72 1.28 63.43 3.77
C GLY A 72 2.61 62.79 3.33
N LYS A 73 2.95 61.60 3.82
CA LYS A 73 4.14 60.84 3.44
C LYS A 73 3.73 59.47 2.88
N PRO A 74 3.87 59.21 1.57
CA PRO A 74 3.52 57.92 1.00
C PRO A 74 4.47 56.82 1.49
N SER A 75 3.97 55.60 1.58
CA SER A 75 4.81 54.42 1.79
C SER A 75 5.73 54.19 0.60
N VAL A 76 6.80 53.41 0.81
CA VAL A 76 7.72 53.03 -0.25
C VAL A 76 7.05 52.18 -1.34
N LEU A 77 6.03 51.40 -0.97
CA LEU A 77 5.24 50.61 -1.92
C LEU A 77 4.33 51.50 -2.78
N GLU A 78 3.77 52.56 -2.22
CA GLU A 78 3.01 53.55 -2.98
C GLU A 78 3.88 54.31 -3.97
N THR A 79 5.08 54.75 -3.55
CA THR A 79 5.99 55.50 -4.42
C THR A 79 6.61 54.63 -5.50
N ALA A 80 6.94 53.37 -5.19
CA ALA A 80 7.55 52.43 -6.14
C ALA A 80 6.67 52.18 -7.38
N GLY A 81 5.36 52.45 -7.30
CA GLY A 81 4.45 52.40 -8.43
C GLY A 81 4.41 51.03 -9.10
N LYS A 82 4.65 50.98 -10.42
CA LYS A 82 4.69 49.72 -11.22
C LYS A 82 6.12 49.18 -11.42
N HIS A 83 7.13 49.68 -10.72
CA HIS A 83 8.51 49.23 -10.88
C HIS A 83 8.78 47.88 -10.20
N ALA A 84 8.57 46.79 -10.94
CA ALA A 84 8.62 45.43 -10.42
C ALA A 84 9.88 45.10 -9.61
N ASN A 85 11.07 45.50 -10.08
CA ASN A 85 12.33 45.21 -9.37
C ASN A 85 12.43 45.93 -8.01
N VAL A 86 11.91 47.16 -7.92
CA VAL A 86 11.92 47.92 -6.66
C VAL A 86 10.94 47.27 -5.68
N ILE A 87 9.73 46.95 -6.13
CA ILE A 87 8.71 46.29 -5.31
C ILE A 87 9.22 44.96 -4.76
N GLN A 88 9.77 44.09 -5.63
CA GLN A 88 10.35 42.80 -5.23
C GLN A 88 11.40 42.99 -4.13
N TYR A 89 12.30 43.95 -4.29
CA TYR A 89 13.34 44.22 -3.30
C TYR A 89 12.80 44.74 -1.98
N ILE A 90 11.84 45.66 -2.02
CA ILE A 90 11.19 46.19 -0.82
C ILE A 90 10.50 45.09 -0.02
N LEU A 91 9.82 44.16 -0.68
CA LEU A 91 9.16 43.02 -0.03
C LEU A 91 10.18 42.10 0.66
N VAL A 92 11.32 41.82 0.01
CA VAL A 92 12.42 41.04 0.61
C VAL A 92 13.05 41.80 1.77
N LEU A 93 13.26 43.11 1.62
CA LEU A 93 13.81 43.96 2.66
C LEU A 93 12.90 43.98 3.90
N LEU A 94 11.58 44.04 3.73
CA LEU A 94 10.65 43.98 4.85
C LEU A 94 10.82 42.70 5.68
N GLY A 95 10.91 41.55 5.01
CA GLY A 95 11.18 40.26 5.66
C GLY A 95 12.52 40.28 6.42
N ASP A 96 13.60 40.68 5.74
CA ASP A 96 14.94 40.79 6.34
C ASP A 96 14.95 41.70 7.58
N LEU A 97 14.19 42.80 7.56
CA LEU A 97 14.12 43.75 8.67
C LEU A 97 13.27 43.24 9.84
N ILE A 98 12.17 42.56 9.56
CA ILE A 98 11.35 41.92 10.59
C ILE A 98 12.13 40.78 11.26
N ASP A 99 12.88 39.99 10.51
CA ASP A 99 13.74 38.93 11.06
C ASP A 99 14.85 39.51 11.95
N ALA A 100 15.45 40.64 11.54
CA ALA A 100 16.45 41.33 12.35
C ALA A 100 15.87 42.00 13.59
N VAL A 101 14.66 42.56 13.49
CA VAL A 101 13.99 43.34 14.54
C VAL A 101 12.51 42.91 14.64
N PRO A 102 12.19 41.80 15.34
CA PRO A 102 10.83 41.28 15.40
C PRO A 102 9.80 42.24 15.99
N SER A 103 10.22 43.20 16.83
CA SER A 103 9.36 44.25 17.36
C SER A 103 8.81 45.20 16.27
N LEU A 104 9.47 45.29 15.12
CA LEU A 104 9.02 46.09 13.98
C LEU A 104 7.67 45.59 13.44
N ALA A 105 7.44 44.27 13.44
CA ALA A 105 6.18 43.68 12.97
C ALA A 105 4.97 44.27 13.72
N LYS A 106 5.03 44.32 15.07
CA LYS A 106 3.97 44.93 15.89
C LYS A 106 3.89 46.44 15.71
N ALA A 107 5.01 47.10 15.48
CA ALA A 107 5.04 48.55 15.29
C ALA A 107 4.29 48.99 14.03
N LEU A 108 4.29 48.20 12.95
CA LEU A 108 3.60 48.52 11.70
C LEU A 108 2.07 48.72 11.87
N PHE A 109 1.47 48.14 12.92
CA PHE A 109 0.05 48.31 13.25
C PHE A 109 -0.27 49.62 13.97
N LYS A 110 0.75 50.41 14.35
CA LYS A 110 0.56 51.64 15.10
C LYS A 110 -0.12 52.71 14.24
N ASN A 111 -1.36 53.04 14.60
CA ASN A 111 -2.15 54.16 14.05
C ASN A 111 -2.47 54.10 12.54
N THR A 112 -2.32 52.94 11.88
CA THR A 112 -2.59 52.75 10.44
C THR A 112 -3.00 51.31 10.15
N ASP A 113 -3.72 51.07 9.05
CA ASP A 113 -3.91 49.72 8.48
C ASP A 113 -2.61 49.29 7.77
N PRO A 114 -1.86 48.30 8.28
CA PRO A 114 -0.59 47.91 7.69
C PRO A 114 -0.73 47.15 6.38
N TYR A 115 -1.93 46.70 6.00
CA TYR A 115 -2.17 45.84 4.85
C TYR A 115 -2.54 46.59 3.58
N ARG A 116 -3.02 47.83 3.73
CA ARG A 116 -3.57 48.67 2.64
C ARG A 116 -2.72 48.69 1.37
N HIS A 117 -1.39 48.78 1.50
CA HIS A 117 -0.47 48.90 0.36
C HIS A 117 0.04 47.55 -0.16
N PHE A 118 -0.17 46.48 0.60
CA PHE A 118 0.27 45.13 0.25
C PHE A 118 -0.85 44.34 -0.47
N LEU A 119 -2.08 44.40 0.03
CA LEU A 119 -3.20 43.61 -0.54
C LEU A 119 -3.40 43.80 -2.05
N PRO A 120 -3.28 45.03 -2.63
CA PRO A 120 -3.38 45.19 -4.08
C PRO A 120 -2.32 44.40 -4.86
N LEU A 121 -1.15 44.14 -4.29
CA LEU A 121 -0.03 43.42 -4.92
C LEU A 121 -0.23 41.89 -4.99
N LEU A 122 -1.25 41.35 -4.32
CA LEU A 122 -1.62 39.93 -4.42
C LEU A 122 -2.33 39.57 -5.73
N HIS A 123 -2.78 40.56 -6.51
CA HIS A 123 -3.46 40.31 -7.78
C HIS A 123 -2.45 39.95 -8.88
N SER A 124 -2.62 38.77 -9.50
CA SER A 124 -1.88 38.37 -10.69
C SER A 124 -2.70 37.50 -11.62
N ASN A 125 -2.37 37.55 -12.91
CA ASN A 125 -2.91 36.66 -13.94
C ASN A 125 -2.13 35.33 -14.04
N THR A 126 -0.98 35.21 -13.37
CA THR A 126 -0.10 34.03 -13.38
C THR A 126 0.42 33.70 -11.97
N THR A 127 0.50 32.42 -11.65
CA THR A 127 1.00 31.92 -10.35
C THR A 127 2.52 32.03 -10.17
N GLU A 128 3.25 32.33 -11.25
CA GLU A 128 4.71 32.45 -11.26
C GLU A 128 5.22 33.88 -11.05
N ASP A 129 4.34 34.88 -10.92
CA ASP A 129 4.77 36.26 -10.66
C ASP A 129 5.41 36.38 -9.26
N PRO A 130 6.69 36.82 -9.16
CA PRO A 130 7.37 36.98 -7.88
C PRO A 130 6.70 37.98 -6.93
N ILE A 131 6.01 39.01 -7.44
CA ILE A 131 5.47 40.08 -6.59
C ILE A 131 4.36 39.56 -5.67
N PRO A 132 3.28 38.92 -6.17
CA PRO A 132 2.27 38.32 -5.32
C PRO A 132 2.83 37.30 -4.33
N LEU A 133 3.79 36.46 -4.77
CA LEU A 133 4.39 35.44 -3.91
C LEU A 133 5.14 36.07 -2.74
N LEU A 134 6.02 37.05 -3.01
CA LEU A 134 6.76 37.78 -1.99
C LEU A 134 5.83 38.62 -1.11
N THR A 135 4.73 39.14 -1.67
CA THR A 135 3.72 39.89 -0.93
C THR A 135 3.02 38.98 0.06
N SER A 136 2.57 37.80 -0.37
CA SER A 136 1.94 36.80 0.50
C SER A 136 2.87 36.40 1.64
N HIS A 137 4.14 36.14 1.33
CA HIS A 137 5.14 35.80 2.33
C HIS A 137 5.37 36.92 3.35
N ALA A 138 5.54 38.17 2.88
CA ALA A 138 5.73 39.31 3.77
C ALA A 138 4.51 39.54 4.68
N LEU A 139 3.30 39.40 4.14
CA LEU A 139 2.05 39.49 4.89
C LEU A 139 1.93 38.36 5.93
N THR A 140 2.24 37.13 5.54
CA THR A 140 2.26 35.96 6.42
C THR A 140 3.23 36.15 7.58
N THR A 141 4.46 36.60 7.32
CA THR A 141 5.46 36.90 8.34
C THR A 141 5.00 38.02 9.28
N LEU A 142 4.42 39.09 8.72
CA LEU A 142 3.88 40.20 9.51
C LEU A 142 2.75 39.75 10.43
N MET A 143 1.77 39.00 9.92
CA MET A 143 0.62 38.50 10.67
C MET A 143 1.06 37.50 11.75
N SER A 144 1.89 36.51 11.41
CA SER A 144 2.29 35.45 12.34
C SER A 144 3.16 35.94 13.49
N LEU A 145 4.06 36.91 13.26
CA LEU A 145 4.92 37.47 14.31
C LEU A 145 4.21 38.51 15.17
N SER A 146 3.32 39.30 14.59
CA SER A 146 2.50 40.22 15.37
C SER A 146 1.46 39.49 16.21
N ARG A 147 0.96 38.34 15.72
CA ARG A 147 -0.23 37.64 16.23
C ARG A 147 -1.41 38.59 16.43
N ASP A 148 -1.56 39.54 15.51
CA ASP A 148 -2.60 40.56 15.59
C ASP A 148 -3.96 39.98 15.17
N GLU A 149 -5.00 40.33 15.92
CA GLU A 149 -6.40 39.96 15.65
C GLU A 149 -7.27 41.22 15.45
N SER A 150 -6.68 42.32 14.98
CA SER A 150 -7.43 43.54 14.70
C SER A 150 -8.40 43.35 13.54
N LYS A 151 -9.40 44.23 13.42
CA LYS A 151 -10.33 44.25 12.28
C LYS A 151 -9.60 44.34 10.93
N ALA A 152 -8.45 45.00 10.88
CA ALA A 152 -7.65 45.08 9.66
C ALA A 152 -7.12 43.69 9.27
N THR A 153 -6.60 42.94 10.25
CA THR A 153 -6.11 41.57 10.02
C THR A 153 -7.25 40.62 9.69
N GLU A 154 -8.39 40.73 10.37
CA GLU A 154 -9.58 39.91 10.07
C GLU A 154 -10.12 40.13 8.65
N GLN A 155 -9.95 41.33 8.09
CA GLN A 155 -10.32 41.67 6.71
C GLN A 155 -9.26 41.24 5.69
N ALA A 156 -7.98 41.27 6.08
CA ALA A 156 -6.87 40.90 5.21
C ALA A 156 -6.69 39.37 5.06
N LEU A 157 -6.92 38.61 6.14
CA LEU A 157 -6.72 37.15 6.17
C LEU A 157 -7.44 36.41 5.03
N PRO A 158 -8.75 36.65 4.77
CA PRO A 158 -9.45 35.99 3.65
C PRO A 158 -8.80 36.23 2.28
N VAL A 159 -8.25 37.42 2.05
CA VAL A 159 -7.60 37.77 0.78
C VAL A 159 -6.28 37.01 0.62
N VAL A 160 -5.51 36.89 1.72
CA VAL A 160 -4.26 36.11 1.73
C VAL A 160 -4.58 34.63 1.52
N PHE A 161 -5.60 34.09 2.19
CA PHE A 161 -6.02 32.69 2.00
C PHE A 161 -6.46 32.39 0.58
N THR A 162 -7.22 33.26 -0.08
CA THR A 162 -7.61 33.08 -1.49
C THR A 162 -6.38 33.05 -2.41
N TYR A 163 -5.37 33.88 -2.18
CA TYR A 163 -4.13 33.82 -2.96
C TYR A 163 -3.37 32.50 -2.73
N LEU A 164 -3.17 32.12 -1.46
CA LEU A 164 -2.50 30.87 -1.09
C LEU A 164 -3.27 29.63 -1.59
N SER A 165 -4.60 29.70 -1.70
CA SER A 165 -5.45 28.67 -2.30
C SER A 165 -5.08 28.43 -3.76
N GLY A 166 -4.78 29.50 -4.51
CA GLY A 166 -4.24 29.40 -5.87
C GLY A 166 -2.92 28.64 -5.93
N LEU A 167 -2.01 28.89 -4.98
CA LEU A 167 -0.73 28.17 -4.89
C LEU A 167 -0.92 26.70 -4.46
N ALA A 168 -1.80 26.43 -3.49
CA ALA A 168 -2.11 25.07 -3.02
C ALA A 168 -2.76 24.19 -4.10
N LYS A 169 -3.45 24.80 -5.07
CA LYS A 169 -4.05 24.13 -6.24
C LYS A 169 -3.08 23.98 -7.42
N SER A 170 -1.88 24.55 -7.33
CA SER A 170 -0.85 24.45 -8.38
C SER A 170 -0.43 23.00 -8.61
N THR A 171 0.03 22.66 -9.81
CA THR A 171 0.69 21.38 -10.09
C THR A 171 2.15 21.35 -9.63
N ASP A 172 2.73 22.50 -9.28
CA ASP A 172 4.09 22.61 -8.77
C ASP A 172 4.13 22.31 -7.26
N ALA A 173 4.83 21.23 -6.89
CA ALA A 173 4.94 20.80 -5.50
C ALA A 173 5.68 21.80 -4.59
N GLY A 174 6.57 22.62 -5.13
CA GLY A 174 7.26 23.68 -4.39
C GLY A 174 6.34 24.84 -4.06
N LEU A 175 5.48 25.24 -5.00
CA LEU A 175 4.43 26.25 -4.75
C LEU A 175 3.37 25.75 -3.77
N GLN A 176 2.97 24.47 -3.89
CA GLN A 176 2.10 23.83 -2.90
C GLN A 176 2.74 23.86 -1.50
N ASP A 177 4.01 23.50 -1.39
CA ASP A 177 4.71 23.49 -0.11
C ASP A 177 4.79 24.88 0.53
N ILE A 178 5.08 25.92 -0.26
CA ILE A 178 5.04 27.32 0.23
C ILE A 178 3.66 27.66 0.79
N ALA A 179 2.59 27.37 0.03
CA ALA A 179 1.22 27.68 0.45
C ALA A 179 0.86 27.05 1.79
N VAL A 180 1.23 25.77 1.97
CA VAL A 180 0.90 25.00 3.17
C VAL A 180 1.71 25.46 4.38
N GLN A 181 3.00 25.79 4.19
CA GLN A 181 3.81 26.39 5.26
C GLN A 181 3.25 27.75 5.70
N GLU A 182 2.82 28.58 4.74
CA GLU A 182 2.23 29.88 5.05
C GLU A 182 0.86 29.76 5.73
N TYR A 183 0.02 28.81 5.33
CA TYR A 183 -1.18 28.47 6.09
C TYR A 183 -0.83 28.12 7.54
N SER A 184 0.14 27.23 7.76
CA SER A 184 0.52 26.84 9.12
C SER A 184 0.96 28.02 9.98
N ALA A 185 1.69 28.98 9.38
CA ALA A 185 2.10 30.21 10.06
C ALA A 185 0.92 31.13 10.40
N LEU A 186 -0.12 31.19 9.56
CA LEU A 186 -1.32 32.03 9.76
C LEU A 186 -2.33 31.43 10.74
N LEU A 187 -2.31 30.12 11.00
CA LEU A 187 -3.21 29.44 11.95
C LEU A 187 -2.76 29.57 13.43
N PHE A 188 -2.22 30.73 13.79
CA PHE A 188 -1.67 31.00 15.13
C PHE A 188 -2.72 31.21 16.23
N GLY A 189 -3.99 31.49 15.88
CA GLY A 189 -5.06 31.82 16.83
C GLY A 189 -6.42 31.26 16.41
N ARG A 190 -7.40 31.32 17.33
CA ARG A 190 -8.76 30.81 17.08
C ARG A 190 -9.46 31.61 15.98
N SER A 191 -9.36 32.94 16.00
CA SER A 191 -9.99 33.79 14.98
C SER A 191 -9.48 33.45 13.58
N SER A 192 -8.17 33.28 13.39
CA SER A 192 -7.60 32.93 12.09
C SER A 192 -7.99 31.52 11.63
N ARG A 193 -8.07 30.53 12.53
CA ARG A 193 -8.60 29.19 12.22
C ARG A 193 -10.04 29.22 11.76
N HIS A 194 -10.91 30.00 12.42
CA HIS A 194 -12.30 30.14 11.99
C HIS A 194 -12.41 30.81 10.63
N LYS A 195 -11.62 31.86 10.35
CA LYS A 195 -11.60 32.49 9.02
C LYS A 195 -11.14 31.51 7.95
N PHE A 196 -10.11 30.72 8.24
CA PHE A 196 -9.63 29.65 7.35
C PHE A 196 -10.73 28.62 7.06
N TRP A 197 -11.46 28.18 8.10
CA TRP A 197 -12.58 27.23 7.97
C TRP A 197 -13.80 27.81 7.23
N ASN A 198 -14.12 29.08 7.45
CA ASN A 198 -15.22 29.74 6.74
C ASN A 198 -15.00 29.77 5.22
N GLN A 199 -13.76 29.65 4.76
CA GLN A 199 -13.37 29.51 3.35
C GLN A 199 -12.92 28.09 2.98
N ARG A 200 -13.37 27.05 3.69
CA ARG A 200 -12.91 25.65 3.54
C ARG A 200 -12.96 25.07 2.12
N SER A 201 -13.89 25.51 1.27
CA SER A 201 -13.91 25.12 -0.15
C SER A 201 -12.68 25.61 -0.93
N GLU A 202 -12.12 26.75 -0.52
CA GLU A 202 -10.86 27.28 -1.08
C GLU A 202 -9.63 26.79 -0.31
N THR A 203 -9.73 26.64 1.01
CA THR A 203 -8.57 26.40 1.87
C THR A 203 -8.35 24.92 2.21
N VAL A 204 -9.37 24.22 2.70
CA VAL A 204 -9.30 22.83 3.18
C VAL A 204 -9.43 21.83 2.04
N GLU A 205 -10.33 22.05 1.09
CA GLU A 205 -10.58 21.12 -0.01
C GLU A 205 -9.30 20.76 -0.81
N PRO A 206 -8.41 21.72 -1.18
CA PRO A 206 -7.14 21.38 -1.84
C PRO A 206 -6.21 20.54 -0.96
N LEU A 207 -6.19 20.79 0.35
CA LEU A 207 -5.37 20.03 1.31
C LEU A 207 -5.88 18.59 1.42
N VAL A 208 -7.19 18.41 1.52
CA VAL A 208 -7.83 17.09 1.50
C VAL A 208 -7.54 16.36 0.20
N LYS A 209 -7.55 17.03 -0.96
CA LYS A 209 -7.16 16.43 -2.25
C LYS A 209 -5.71 15.96 -2.27
N ILE A 210 -4.79 16.72 -1.65
CA ILE A 210 -3.40 16.28 -1.48
C ILE A 210 -3.34 15.05 -0.57
N LEU A 211 -4.08 15.04 0.54
CA LEU A 211 -4.16 13.88 1.45
C LEU A 211 -4.77 12.65 0.78
N GLN A 212 -5.82 12.82 -0.02
CA GLN A 212 -6.43 11.76 -0.84
C GLN A 212 -5.44 11.21 -1.86
N THR A 213 -4.70 12.09 -2.53
CA THR A 213 -3.62 11.68 -3.44
C THR A 213 -2.54 10.89 -2.67
N ALA A 214 -2.12 11.36 -1.49
CA ALA A 214 -1.18 10.68 -0.59
C ALA A 214 -1.69 9.30 -0.13
N ALA A 215 -3.01 9.16 0.00
CA ALA A 215 -3.73 7.93 0.28
C ALA A 215 -3.92 7.03 -0.96
N GLY A 216 -3.54 7.49 -2.15
CA GLY A 216 -3.69 6.82 -3.46
C GLY A 216 -5.08 6.89 -4.08
N ILE A 217 -5.93 7.82 -3.64
CA ILE A 217 -7.28 8.05 -4.13
C ILE A 217 -7.21 9.06 -5.28
N GLY A 218 -7.58 8.65 -6.49
CA GLY A 218 -7.57 9.52 -7.67
C GLY A 218 -8.72 10.55 -7.70
N ASN A 219 -8.57 11.61 -8.50
CA ASN A 219 -9.52 12.74 -8.67
C ASN A 219 -10.93 12.37 -9.23
N GLY A 220 -11.28 11.09 -9.33
CA GLY A 220 -12.53 10.60 -9.90
C GLY A 220 -13.58 10.27 -8.84
N GLY A 221 -14.36 11.27 -8.43
CA GLY A 221 -15.76 11.14 -7.99
C GLY A 221 -16.13 10.37 -6.71
N ASN A 222 -15.39 9.34 -6.26
CA ASN A 222 -15.82 8.50 -5.12
C ASN A 222 -14.67 8.21 -4.14
N SER A 223 -14.35 9.20 -3.30
CA SER A 223 -13.33 9.08 -2.25
C SER A 223 -13.77 8.15 -1.11
N ALA A 224 -15.05 8.20 -0.70
CA ALA A 224 -15.58 7.44 0.42
C ALA A 224 -15.49 5.92 0.21
N ALA A 225 -16.06 5.37 -0.87
CA ALA A 225 -16.09 3.92 -1.12
C ALA A 225 -14.68 3.29 -1.23
N ASN A 226 -13.72 4.04 -1.78
CA ASN A 226 -12.32 3.63 -1.85
C ASN A 226 -11.66 3.60 -0.45
N LEU A 227 -11.93 4.61 0.38
CA LEU A 227 -11.49 4.65 1.78
C LEU A 227 -12.12 3.54 2.63
N TRP A 228 -13.42 3.27 2.43
CA TRP A 228 -14.12 2.20 3.12
C TRP A 228 -13.58 0.83 2.67
N SER A 229 -13.59 0.50 1.38
CA SER A 229 -13.15 -0.82 0.90
C SER A 229 -11.71 -1.20 1.33
N GLY A 230 -10.87 -0.22 1.70
CA GLY A 230 -9.48 -0.46 2.07
C GLY A 230 -8.65 -1.00 0.90
N ASN A 231 -9.24 -0.99 -0.31
CA ASN A 231 -8.74 -1.48 -1.59
C ASN A 231 -8.25 -0.31 -2.46
N VAL A 232 -7.68 0.73 -1.85
CA VAL A 232 -7.02 1.78 -2.61
C VAL A 232 -5.68 1.23 -3.08
N ASN A 233 -5.59 0.86 -4.36
CA ASN A 233 -4.36 0.46 -5.03
C ASN A 233 -3.38 1.65 -5.05
N VAL A 234 -2.60 1.77 -3.99
CA VAL A 234 -1.50 2.73 -3.94
C VAL A 234 -0.32 2.12 -4.68
N ARG A 235 -0.21 2.39 -5.97
CA ARG A 235 1.07 2.21 -6.69
C ARG A 235 2.11 3.06 -5.97
N ASN A 236 3.03 2.41 -5.27
CA ASN A 236 4.16 3.10 -4.67
C ASN A 236 5.11 3.51 -5.82
N ASN A 237 4.86 4.69 -6.39
CA ASN A 237 5.71 5.29 -7.42
C ASN A 237 7.05 5.70 -6.80
N GLY A 238 7.92 4.71 -6.55
CA GLY A 238 9.39 4.74 -6.68
C GLY A 238 10.22 5.93 -6.18
N PHE A 239 9.69 6.86 -5.38
CA PHE A 239 10.45 8.02 -4.89
C PHE A 239 10.71 7.87 -3.39
N GLU A 240 11.98 7.80 -3.01
CA GLU A 240 12.40 7.75 -1.62
C GLU A 240 11.98 9.06 -0.94
N GLY A 241 10.95 9.01 -0.09
CA GLY A 241 10.37 10.19 0.54
C GLY A 241 9.05 10.67 -0.04
N SER A 242 8.27 9.84 -0.76
CA SER A 242 6.83 10.07 -0.98
C SER A 242 5.99 8.99 -0.28
N LEU A 243 4.76 9.35 0.10
CA LEU A 243 3.71 8.37 0.39
C LEU A 243 2.89 8.17 -0.90
N GLY A 244 1.84 7.36 -0.84
CA GLY A 244 1.04 6.96 -2.00
C GLY A 244 0.72 8.06 -3.01
N GLY A 245 0.55 7.70 -4.28
CA GLY A 245 0.08 8.65 -5.31
C GLY A 245 1.06 9.78 -5.70
N GLY A 246 2.31 9.77 -5.21
CA GLY A 246 3.37 10.69 -5.66
C GLY A 246 3.54 11.97 -4.83
N VAL A 247 2.89 12.08 -3.68
CA VAL A 247 3.01 13.24 -2.78
C VAL A 247 4.27 13.11 -1.92
N GLY A 248 5.16 14.10 -1.99
CA GLY A 248 6.37 14.16 -1.16
C GLY A 248 6.05 14.20 0.34
N LEU A 249 6.85 13.50 1.16
CA LEU A 249 6.69 13.34 2.60
C LEU A 249 6.77 14.67 3.36
N GLN A 250 7.55 15.63 2.86
CA GLN A 250 7.63 16.97 3.43
C GLN A 250 6.31 17.73 3.24
N LEU A 251 5.81 17.78 2.00
CA LEU A 251 4.51 18.37 1.70
C LEU A 251 3.39 17.68 2.50
N LEU A 252 3.37 16.35 2.54
CA LEU A 252 2.39 15.62 3.34
C LEU A 252 2.45 16.01 4.82
N TYR A 253 3.66 16.08 5.39
CA TYR A 253 3.83 16.47 6.78
C TYR A 253 3.29 17.89 7.04
N HIS A 254 3.57 18.85 6.16
CA HIS A 254 3.04 20.21 6.30
C HIS A 254 1.51 20.24 6.15
N VAL A 255 0.93 19.44 5.24
CA VAL A 255 -0.53 19.39 5.08
C VAL A 255 -1.18 18.79 6.34
N LEU A 256 -0.62 17.71 6.88
CA LEU A 256 -1.07 17.12 8.15
C LEU A 256 -0.96 18.13 9.30
N LEU A 257 0.09 18.96 9.32
CA LEU A 257 0.28 19.97 10.35
C LEU A 257 -0.82 21.04 10.31
N VAL A 258 -1.22 21.49 9.12
CA VAL A 258 -2.30 22.47 8.95
C VAL A 258 -3.64 21.91 9.43
N ILE A 259 -3.98 20.67 9.05
CA ILE A 259 -5.22 20.04 9.51
C ILE A 259 -5.18 19.74 11.01
N TRP A 260 -4.02 19.36 11.55
CA TRP A 260 -3.83 19.21 13.00
C TRP A 260 -4.06 20.54 13.74
N GLN A 261 -3.51 21.65 13.25
CA GLN A 261 -3.79 22.98 13.84
C GLN A 261 -5.28 23.34 13.78
N LEU A 262 -5.96 22.95 12.70
CA LEU A 262 -7.40 23.17 12.56
C LEU A 262 -8.22 22.29 13.50
N SER A 263 -7.76 21.06 13.80
CA SER A 263 -8.44 20.12 14.71
C SER A 263 -8.55 20.60 16.17
N PHE A 264 -7.86 21.67 16.56
CA PHE A 264 -8.06 22.29 17.88
C PHE A 264 -9.44 22.94 18.04
N GLU A 265 -10.16 23.21 16.94
CA GLU A 265 -11.56 23.68 16.94
C GLU A 265 -12.54 22.52 16.63
N ALA A 266 -12.16 21.28 16.98
CA ALA A 266 -12.92 20.07 16.66
C ALA A 266 -14.37 20.10 17.15
N ASP A 267 -14.67 20.79 18.24
CA ASP A 267 -16.03 20.97 18.77
C ASP A 267 -16.97 21.71 17.82
N GLU A 268 -16.44 22.62 17.01
CA GLU A 268 -17.23 23.40 16.05
C GLU A 268 -17.20 22.83 14.63
N ILE A 269 -16.07 22.22 14.23
CA ILE A 269 -15.85 21.84 12.83
C ILE A 269 -15.84 20.33 12.59
N GLY A 270 -15.70 19.51 13.63
CA GLY A 270 -15.35 18.10 13.50
C GLY A 270 -16.35 17.29 12.69
N ASP A 271 -17.65 17.48 12.97
CA ASP A 271 -18.72 16.83 12.21
C ASP A 271 -18.71 17.25 10.74
N ASN A 272 -18.63 18.56 10.46
CA ASN A 272 -18.60 19.06 9.08
C ASN A 272 -17.32 18.61 8.33
N LEU A 273 -16.19 18.54 9.01
CA LEU A 273 -14.93 18.05 8.44
C LEU A 273 -15.05 16.56 8.05
N ASN A 274 -15.77 15.77 8.84
CA ASN A 274 -16.06 14.39 8.47
C ASN A 274 -17.12 14.27 7.37
N ASP A 275 -18.23 15.00 7.47
CA ASP A 275 -19.34 14.94 6.52
C ASP A 275 -18.94 15.39 5.11
N GLU A 276 -18.09 16.41 4.99
CA GLU A 276 -17.67 16.96 3.70
C GLU A 276 -16.49 16.19 3.09
N TYR A 277 -15.63 15.57 3.91
CA TYR A 277 -14.31 15.09 3.46
C TYR A 277 -13.92 13.67 3.91
N ASP A 278 -14.81 12.96 4.62
CA ASP A 278 -14.56 11.60 5.14
C ASP A 278 -13.28 11.53 6.01
N VAL A 279 -13.02 12.59 6.80
CA VAL A 279 -11.71 12.80 7.45
C VAL A 279 -11.31 11.63 8.35
N ILE A 280 -12.24 11.03 9.09
CA ILE A 280 -11.95 9.90 9.99
C ILE A 280 -11.43 8.70 9.19
N LEU A 281 -12.04 8.42 8.06
CA LEU A 281 -11.64 7.31 7.19
C LEU A 281 -10.33 7.60 6.48
N LEU A 282 -10.19 8.82 5.95
CA LEU A 282 -8.98 9.27 5.28
C LEU A 282 -7.78 9.18 6.22
N TYR A 283 -7.92 9.67 7.46
CA TYR A 283 -6.86 9.63 8.46
C TYR A 283 -6.59 8.21 8.94
N THR A 284 -7.61 7.38 9.13
CA THR A 284 -7.43 5.96 9.48
C THR A 284 -6.66 5.19 8.38
N HIS A 285 -6.88 5.54 7.11
CA HIS A 285 -6.13 4.96 5.99
C HIS A 285 -4.71 5.51 5.88
N LEU A 286 -4.51 6.83 6.02
CA LEU A 286 -3.18 7.43 6.07
C LEU A 286 -2.35 6.88 7.24
N LEU A 287 -2.99 6.60 8.37
CA LEU A 287 -2.36 5.97 9.52
C LEU A 287 -1.83 4.56 9.21
N ARG A 288 -2.56 3.77 8.41
CA ARG A 288 -2.09 2.47 7.89
C ARG A 288 -0.85 2.60 7.02
N LEU A 289 -0.80 3.63 6.19
CA LEU A 289 0.31 3.87 5.25
C LEU A 289 1.53 4.52 5.92
N SER A 290 1.34 5.25 7.02
CA SER A 290 2.41 6.01 7.66
C SER A 290 3.51 5.11 8.23
N GLN A 291 4.74 5.38 7.81
CA GLN A 291 5.96 4.68 8.26
C GLN A 291 6.87 5.55 9.14
N LYS A 292 6.61 6.86 9.26
CA LYS A 292 7.47 7.81 9.98
C LYS A 292 6.76 8.33 11.22
N GLU A 293 7.47 8.37 12.35
CA GLU A 293 6.89 8.80 13.63
C GLU A 293 6.27 10.20 13.54
N LYS A 294 6.95 11.16 12.88
CA LYS A 294 6.44 12.54 12.74
C LYS A 294 5.09 12.67 12.04
N THR A 295 4.82 11.86 11.00
CA THR A 295 3.53 11.88 10.30
C THR A 295 2.49 11.08 11.06
N THR A 296 2.89 9.94 11.65
CA THR A 296 2.01 9.14 12.50
C THR A 296 1.51 9.96 13.70
N ARG A 297 2.39 10.76 14.32
CA ARG A 297 2.04 11.66 15.41
C ARG A 297 0.92 12.61 15.02
N LEU A 298 1.11 13.40 13.96
CA LEU A 298 0.09 14.37 13.52
C LEU A 298 -1.25 13.69 13.16
N ILE A 299 -1.22 12.50 12.54
CA ILE A 299 -2.43 11.75 12.21
C ILE A 299 -3.15 11.30 13.49
N LEU A 300 -2.43 10.73 14.46
CA LEU A 300 -3.00 10.29 15.74
C LEU A 300 -3.55 11.45 16.57
N SER A 301 -2.77 12.52 16.74
CA SER A 301 -3.22 13.71 17.48
C SER A 301 -4.47 14.34 16.84
N THR A 302 -4.53 14.39 15.50
CA THR A 302 -5.71 14.90 14.79
C THR A 302 -6.93 14.02 15.01
N LEU A 303 -6.78 12.69 14.90
CA LEU A 303 -7.85 11.74 15.18
C LEU A 303 -8.33 11.86 16.63
N TYR A 304 -7.41 12.00 17.58
CA TYR A 304 -7.74 12.19 18.99
C TYR A 304 -8.54 13.47 19.21
N ASN A 305 -8.06 14.63 18.75
CA ASN A 305 -8.77 15.91 18.89
C ASN A 305 -10.21 15.83 18.33
N LEU A 306 -10.38 15.22 17.16
CA LEU A 306 -11.70 15.08 16.53
C LEU A 306 -12.62 14.14 17.32
N LEU A 307 -12.12 12.97 17.72
CA LEU A 307 -12.92 11.94 18.37
C LEU A 307 -13.23 12.29 19.84
N GLU A 308 -12.32 12.94 20.55
CA GLU A 308 -12.51 13.37 21.93
C GLU A 308 -13.66 14.38 22.06
N LYS A 309 -13.78 15.32 21.11
CA LYS A 309 -14.83 16.36 21.10
C LYS A 309 -16.15 15.90 20.47
N ASN A 310 -16.11 14.95 19.53
CA ASN A 310 -17.29 14.52 18.75
C ASN A 310 -17.59 13.03 18.97
N GLN A 311 -17.67 12.62 20.22
CA GLN A 311 -17.78 11.19 20.57
C GLN A 311 -19.03 10.52 20.00
N THR A 312 -20.17 11.22 20.03
CA THR A 312 -21.46 10.67 19.61
C THR A 312 -21.52 10.40 18.10
N SER A 313 -20.95 11.29 17.31
CA SER A 313 -21.02 11.28 15.85
C SER A 313 -19.82 10.57 15.19
N LEU A 314 -18.60 10.75 15.73
CA LEU A 314 -17.38 10.30 15.04
C LEU A 314 -16.77 8.99 15.57
N LEU A 315 -16.96 8.62 16.85
CA LEU A 315 -16.51 7.30 17.34
C LEU A 315 -17.15 6.12 16.62
N PRO A 316 -18.48 6.12 16.30
CA PRO A 316 -19.06 5.04 15.51
C PRO A 316 -18.34 4.90 14.15
N THR A 317 -18.09 6.02 13.47
CA THR A 317 -17.38 6.06 12.19
C THR A 317 -15.95 5.52 12.31
N ALA A 318 -15.22 5.86 13.39
CA ALA A 318 -13.87 5.38 13.65
C ALA A 318 -13.82 3.86 13.90
N VAL A 319 -14.77 3.32 14.66
CA VAL A 319 -14.89 1.87 14.89
C VAL A 319 -15.18 1.14 13.58
N LEU A 320 -16.13 1.64 12.79
CA LEU A 320 -16.45 1.07 11.47
C LEU A 320 -15.26 1.16 10.49
N ALA A 321 -14.40 2.18 10.62
CA ALA A 321 -13.15 2.31 9.88
C ALA A 321 -12.05 1.32 10.33
N ARG A 322 -12.32 0.49 11.35
CA ARG A 322 -11.37 -0.42 12.01
C ARG A 322 -10.19 0.28 12.69
N LEU A 323 -10.40 1.51 13.18
CA LEU A 323 -9.36 2.23 13.92
C LEU A 323 -8.89 1.47 15.18
N PRO A 324 -9.75 0.85 16.02
CA PRO A 324 -9.28 0.14 17.23
C PRO A 324 -8.23 -0.93 16.93
N ALA A 325 -8.50 -1.81 15.95
CA ALA A 325 -7.57 -2.86 15.53
C ALA A 325 -6.26 -2.28 14.95
N LEU A 326 -6.33 -1.12 14.29
CA LEU A 326 -5.15 -0.45 13.77
C LEU A 326 -4.27 0.13 14.90
N LEU A 327 -4.87 0.72 15.94
CA LEU A 327 -4.14 1.24 17.10
C LEU A 327 -3.46 0.12 17.88
N GLU A 328 -4.09 -1.06 18.00
CA GLU A 328 -3.46 -2.24 18.58
C GLU A 328 -2.19 -2.64 17.83
N ASN A 329 -2.27 -2.70 16.50
CA ASN A 329 -1.10 -2.99 15.66
C ASN A 329 -0.02 -1.91 15.79
N LEU A 330 -0.39 -0.63 15.90
CA LEU A 330 0.55 0.46 16.12
C LEU A 330 1.26 0.37 17.47
N GLY A 331 0.57 -0.01 18.53
CA GLY A 331 1.17 -0.21 19.86
C GLY A 331 2.26 -1.29 19.88
N SER A 332 2.26 -2.21 18.91
CA SER A 332 3.31 -3.22 18.78
C SER A 332 4.60 -2.72 18.12
N ARG A 333 4.57 -1.53 17.50
CA ARG A 333 5.75 -0.92 16.87
C ARG A 333 6.63 -0.26 17.94
N HIS A 334 7.94 -0.35 17.78
CA HIS A 334 8.89 0.42 18.60
C HIS A 334 8.83 1.90 18.19
N MET A 335 8.21 2.74 19.01
CA MET A 335 8.10 4.20 18.81
C MET A 335 8.74 4.94 19.97
N THR A 336 9.40 6.06 19.70
CA THR A 336 10.19 6.80 20.70
C THR A 336 9.65 8.17 21.07
N ASP A 337 8.78 8.76 20.25
CA ASP A 337 8.15 10.04 20.54
C ASP A 337 7.13 9.91 21.70
N PRO A 338 7.32 10.63 22.82
CA PRO A 338 6.46 10.51 24.00
C PRO A 338 5.04 11.04 23.76
N ASP A 339 4.90 12.13 23.00
CA ASP A 339 3.60 12.74 22.73
C ASP A 339 2.77 11.81 21.82
N LEU A 340 3.43 11.14 20.87
CA LEU A 340 2.79 10.11 20.05
C LEU A 340 2.25 8.95 20.89
N LEU A 341 3.02 8.48 21.87
CA LEU A 341 2.63 7.38 22.74
C LEU A 341 1.46 7.77 23.64
N GLU A 342 1.45 9.00 24.15
CA GLU A 342 0.35 9.56 24.94
C GLU A 342 -0.94 9.65 24.11
N ASP A 343 -0.89 10.20 22.90
CA ASP A 343 -2.05 10.28 22.00
C ASP A 343 -2.54 8.89 21.60
N LEU A 344 -1.62 7.96 21.31
CA LEU A 344 -1.97 6.57 20.99
C LEU A 344 -2.72 5.90 22.14
N GLN A 345 -2.23 6.06 23.37
CA GLN A 345 -2.85 5.48 24.55
C GLN A 345 -4.22 6.11 24.83
N SER A 346 -4.30 7.43 24.77
CA SER A 346 -5.56 8.17 24.99
C SER A 346 -6.63 7.79 23.97
N LEU A 347 -6.24 7.61 22.70
CA LEU A 347 -7.15 7.21 21.64
C LEU A 347 -7.64 5.76 21.77
N LYS A 348 -6.77 4.85 22.24
CA LYS A 348 -7.15 3.47 22.57
C LYS A 348 -8.17 3.43 23.69
N GLU A 349 -7.92 4.16 24.78
CA GLU A 349 -8.83 4.21 25.93
C GLU A 349 -10.22 4.73 25.53
N LEU A 350 -10.26 5.81 24.74
CA LEU A 350 -11.50 6.39 24.24
C LEU A 350 -12.32 5.38 23.40
N LEU A 351 -11.68 4.64 22.51
CA LEU A 351 -12.35 3.65 21.66
C LEU A 351 -12.73 2.38 22.42
N ASP A 352 -11.92 1.95 23.39
CA ASP A 352 -12.21 0.80 24.25
C ASP A 352 -13.42 1.06 25.16
N GLU A 353 -13.54 2.27 25.72
CA GLU A 353 -14.71 2.67 26.52
C GLU A 353 -15.99 2.67 25.66
N TYR A 354 -15.90 3.22 24.46
CA TYR A 354 -17.01 3.21 23.50
C TYR A 354 -17.41 1.79 23.10
N THR A 355 -16.46 0.93 22.73
CA THR A 355 -16.78 -0.44 22.26
C THR A 355 -17.32 -1.34 23.36
N LYS A 356 -16.89 -1.19 24.61
CA LYS A 356 -17.43 -1.96 25.76
C LYS A 356 -18.88 -1.65 26.07
N THR A 357 -19.34 -0.44 25.77
CA THR A 357 -20.69 0.03 26.14
C THR A 357 -21.72 -0.14 25.03
N LYS A 358 -21.31 -0.54 23.82
CA LYS A 358 -22.20 -0.65 22.65
C LYS A 358 -22.67 -2.08 22.41
N THR A 359 -23.95 -2.20 22.08
CA THR A 359 -24.56 -3.47 21.69
C THR A 359 -24.44 -3.67 20.17
N THR A 360 -24.58 -4.92 19.70
CA THR A 360 -24.65 -5.23 18.26
C THR A 360 -25.80 -4.52 17.55
N PHE A 361 -26.84 -4.11 18.29
CA PHE A 361 -27.91 -3.25 17.80
C PHE A 361 -27.42 -1.82 17.55
N ASP A 362 -26.64 -1.26 18.46
CA ASP A 362 -26.08 0.08 18.30
C ASP A 362 -25.07 0.14 17.16
N GLU A 363 -24.29 -0.94 16.95
CA GLU A 363 -23.42 -1.11 15.79
C GLU A 363 -24.21 -1.08 14.47
N TYR A 364 -25.33 -1.82 14.40
CA TYR A 364 -26.20 -1.83 13.23
C TYR A 364 -26.79 -0.44 12.94
N VAL A 365 -27.31 0.23 13.98
CA VAL A 365 -27.88 1.58 13.86
C VAL A 365 -26.82 2.57 13.39
N ALA A 366 -25.61 2.53 13.95
CA ALA A 366 -24.50 3.37 13.53
C ALA A 366 -24.11 3.13 12.07
N GLU A 367 -24.03 1.86 11.64
CA GLU A 367 -23.69 1.50 10.27
C GLU A 367 -24.75 1.99 9.27
N VAL A 368 -26.03 1.83 9.58
CA VAL A 368 -27.12 2.36 8.74
C VAL A 368 -27.10 3.90 8.72
N ASN A 369 -26.87 4.55 9.85
CA ASN A 369 -26.83 6.01 9.92
C ASN A 369 -25.65 6.60 9.13
N SER A 370 -24.50 5.90 9.10
CA SER A 370 -23.34 6.28 8.28
C SER A 370 -23.62 6.26 6.77
N GLY A 371 -24.64 5.52 6.35
CA GLY A 371 -24.99 5.31 4.94
C GLY A 371 -24.09 4.35 4.17
N HIS A 372 -23.03 3.82 4.79
CA HIS A 372 -22.02 2.96 4.16
C HIS A 372 -22.09 1.53 4.72
N LEU A 373 -23.05 0.75 4.22
CA LEU A 373 -23.29 -0.62 4.69
C LEU A 373 -22.18 -1.57 4.24
N ARG A 374 -21.76 -2.47 5.14
CA ARG A 374 -20.83 -3.55 4.87
C ARG A 374 -21.36 -4.86 5.43
N TRP A 375 -20.73 -5.96 5.03
CA TRP A 375 -21.10 -7.25 5.58
C TRP A 375 -20.51 -7.49 6.97
N SER A 376 -20.97 -6.72 7.96
CA SER A 376 -20.62 -6.83 9.39
C SER A 376 -21.46 -7.92 10.11
N PRO A 377 -21.11 -8.30 11.36
CA PRO A 377 -21.82 -9.36 12.08
C PRO A 377 -23.35 -9.16 12.18
N PRO A 378 -23.89 -7.95 12.44
CA PRO A 378 -25.34 -7.68 12.38
C PRO A 378 -26.00 -8.07 11.04
N HIS A 379 -25.39 -7.72 9.90
CA HIS A 379 -25.95 -8.00 8.57
C HIS A 379 -25.94 -9.50 8.20
N ARG A 380 -25.06 -10.30 8.83
CA ARG A 380 -24.91 -11.75 8.55
C ARG A 380 -25.62 -12.65 9.56
N SER A 381 -25.82 -12.19 10.80
CA SER A 381 -26.27 -13.02 11.91
C SER A 381 -27.78 -13.23 11.92
N GLN A 382 -28.22 -14.48 11.77
CA GLN A 382 -29.64 -14.81 11.91
C GLN A 382 -30.17 -14.54 13.33
N VAL A 383 -29.33 -14.78 14.35
CA VAL A 383 -29.68 -14.55 15.75
C VAL A 383 -29.95 -13.08 16.00
N PHE A 384 -29.10 -12.20 15.46
CA PHE A 384 -29.29 -10.75 15.54
C PHE A 384 -30.66 -10.33 14.99
N TRP A 385 -31.01 -10.79 13.78
CA TRP A 385 -32.28 -10.43 13.15
C TRP A 385 -33.50 -10.98 13.91
N ALA A 386 -33.41 -12.21 14.41
CA ALA A 386 -34.48 -12.80 15.23
C ALA A 386 -34.77 -11.99 16.50
N GLU A 387 -33.73 -11.43 17.13
CA GLU A 387 -33.84 -10.66 18.36
C GLU A 387 -34.20 -9.18 18.14
N ASN A 388 -33.73 -8.59 17.03
CA ASN A 388 -33.74 -7.13 16.86
C ASN A 388 -34.66 -6.61 15.75
N ALA A 389 -35.17 -7.44 14.83
CA ALA A 389 -35.93 -6.94 13.67
C ALA A 389 -37.15 -6.09 14.03
N ARG A 390 -37.89 -6.46 15.09
CA ARG A 390 -39.03 -5.66 15.57
C ARG A 390 -38.58 -4.32 16.15
N LYS A 391 -37.50 -4.33 16.94
CA LYS A 391 -36.88 -3.13 17.51
C LYS A 391 -36.38 -2.20 16.40
N ILE A 392 -35.77 -2.73 15.34
CA ILE A 392 -35.30 -1.96 14.17
C ILE A 392 -36.46 -1.22 13.48
N LEU A 393 -37.61 -1.87 13.27
CA LEU A 393 -38.77 -1.24 12.63
C LEU A 393 -39.42 -0.16 13.50
N GLU A 394 -39.32 -0.28 14.82
CA GLU A 394 -39.91 0.66 15.79
C GLU A 394 -38.94 1.76 16.23
N PHE A 395 -37.64 1.60 15.98
CA PHE A 395 -36.59 2.51 16.41
C PHE A 395 -36.87 3.93 15.92
N GLU A 396 -36.95 4.88 16.86
CA GLU A 396 -37.19 6.30 16.63
C GLU A 396 -38.29 6.58 15.59
N ASN A 397 -39.45 5.93 15.77
CA ASN A 397 -40.59 6.02 14.87
C ASN A 397 -40.27 5.60 13.41
N GLY A 398 -39.52 4.51 13.27
CA GLY A 398 -39.16 3.95 11.96
C GLY A 398 -38.10 4.79 11.24
N GLU A 399 -37.14 5.34 11.97
CA GLU A 399 -36.00 6.05 11.39
C GLU A 399 -35.11 5.12 10.55
N ILE A 400 -34.79 3.93 11.05
CA ILE A 400 -33.89 2.99 10.35
C ILE A 400 -34.44 2.56 8.98
N PRO A 401 -35.72 2.18 8.82
CA PRO A 401 -36.30 1.96 7.50
C PRO A 401 -36.26 3.18 6.57
N ARG A 402 -36.43 4.41 7.09
CA ARG A 402 -36.30 5.63 6.30
C ARG A 402 -34.86 5.82 5.84
N LYS A 403 -33.88 5.55 6.71
CA LYS A 403 -32.46 5.66 6.38
C LYS A 403 -32.02 4.63 5.34
N LEU A 404 -32.49 3.40 5.45
CA LEU A 404 -32.31 2.38 4.40
C LEU A 404 -32.91 2.84 3.06
N ALA A 405 -34.06 3.53 3.07
CA ALA A 405 -34.65 4.09 1.86
C ALA A 405 -33.78 5.20 1.25
N GLU A 406 -33.24 6.10 2.06
CA GLU A 406 -32.28 7.12 1.63
C GLU A 406 -31.03 6.48 1.00
N ILE A 407 -30.45 5.46 1.64
CA ILE A 407 -29.29 4.72 1.12
C ILE A 407 -29.62 4.13 -0.25
N MET A 408 -30.78 3.49 -0.40
CA MET A 408 -31.15 2.83 -1.65
C MET A 408 -31.49 3.79 -2.80
N GLN A 409 -31.72 5.06 -2.51
CA GLN A 409 -31.94 6.11 -3.52
C GLN A 409 -30.65 6.72 -4.03
N LYS A 410 -29.54 6.63 -3.28
CA LYS A 410 -28.23 7.14 -3.72
C LYS A 410 -27.69 6.31 -4.91
N PRO A 411 -27.04 6.96 -5.89
CA PRO A 411 -26.35 6.25 -6.97
C PRO A 411 -25.07 5.60 -6.42
N TRP A 412 -25.03 4.25 -6.40
CA TRP A 412 -23.89 3.45 -5.91
C TRP A 412 -23.12 2.79 -7.06
N ASP A 413 -22.86 3.55 -8.13
CA ASP A 413 -22.31 3.01 -9.38
C ASP A 413 -20.97 2.29 -9.21
N ASN A 414 -20.18 2.72 -8.21
CA ASN A 414 -18.85 2.17 -7.90
C ASN A 414 -18.80 1.32 -6.60
N ASP A 415 -19.89 1.22 -5.83
CA ASP A 415 -19.96 0.38 -4.61
C ASP A 415 -21.31 -0.32 -4.47
N LYS A 416 -21.53 -1.28 -5.38
CA LYS A 416 -22.77 -2.02 -5.50
C LYS A 416 -23.04 -2.96 -4.31
N GLN A 417 -22.09 -3.13 -3.39
CA GLN A 417 -22.26 -3.97 -2.20
C GLN A 417 -23.23 -3.34 -1.20
N VAL A 418 -23.20 -2.01 -1.05
CA VAL A 418 -24.10 -1.27 -0.13
C VAL A 418 -25.56 -1.58 -0.45
N LEU A 419 -25.93 -1.56 -1.73
CA LEU A 419 -27.28 -1.90 -2.18
C LEU A 419 -27.62 -3.38 -1.93
N ALA A 420 -26.66 -4.29 -2.14
CA ALA A 420 -26.88 -5.72 -1.89
C ALA A 420 -27.13 -6.03 -0.40
N ILE A 421 -26.41 -5.35 0.50
CA ILE A 421 -26.57 -5.47 1.94
C ILE A 421 -27.89 -4.86 2.38
N ALA A 422 -28.24 -3.66 1.91
CA ALA A 422 -29.55 -3.06 2.16
C ALA A 422 -30.69 -3.98 1.72
N CYS A 423 -30.57 -4.62 0.54
CA CYS A 423 -31.54 -5.60 0.06
C CYS A 423 -31.64 -6.83 0.98
N ASN A 424 -30.50 -7.35 1.46
CA ASN A 424 -30.46 -8.46 2.40
C ASN A 424 -31.17 -8.12 3.72
N ASP A 425 -30.87 -6.96 4.29
CA ASP A 425 -31.47 -6.46 5.54
C ASP A 425 -32.98 -6.33 5.43
N ILE A 426 -33.46 -5.74 4.34
CA ILE A 426 -34.90 -5.64 4.04
C ILE A 426 -35.52 -7.03 3.93
N GLY A 427 -34.83 -7.97 3.29
CA GLY A 427 -35.23 -9.37 3.24
C GLY A 427 -35.37 -10.00 4.62
N CYS A 428 -34.41 -9.76 5.53
CA CYS A 428 -34.46 -10.21 6.91
C CYS A 428 -35.61 -9.55 7.69
N LEU A 429 -35.82 -8.23 7.57
CA LEU A 429 -36.93 -7.53 8.22
C LEU A 429 -38.29 -8.08 7.79
N VAL A 430 -38.48 -8.36 6.50
CA VAL A 430 -39.71 -8.97 5.97
C VAL A 430 -39.90 -10.40 6.46
N LYS A 431 -38.81 -11.15 6.62
CA LYS A 431 -38.85 -12.54 7.07
C LYS A 431 -39.19 -12.65 8.56
N GLU A 432 -38.53 -11.86 9.39
CA GLU A 432 -38.64 -11.96 10.85
C GLU A 432 -39.87 -11.22 11.39
N VAL A 433 -40.36 -10.17 10.72
CA VAL A 433 -41.54 -9.39 11.13
C VAL A 433 -42.55 -9.21 9.98
N PRO A 434 -43.12 -10.31 9.45
CA PRO A 434 -43.97 -10.26 8.26
C PRO A 434 -45.22 -9.39 8.43
N GLU A 435 -45.76 -9.27 9.64
CA GLU A 435 -46.93 -8.46 9.96
C GLU A 435 -46.69 -6.94 9.85
N LYS A 436 -45.43 -6.48 9.88
CA LYS A 436 -45.06 -5.06 9.74
C LYS A 436 -44.54 -4.66 8.37
N ARG A 437 -44.63 -5.55 7.39
CA ARG A 437 -44.17 -5.30 6.00
C ARG A 437 -44.73 -4.01 5.40
N TYR A 438 -45.96 -3.60 5.77
CA TYR A 438 -46.58 -2.36 5.30
C TYR A 438 -45.75 -1.10 5.62
N GLN A 439 -44.93 -1.11 6.68
CA GLN A 439 -44.06 0.02 7.04
C GLN A 439 -42.93 0.22 6.03
N LEU A 440 -42.34 -0.89 5.55
CA LEU A 440 -41.32 -0.88 4.49
C LEU A 440 -41.90 -0.45 3.14
N GLU A 441 -43.16 -0.81 2.88
CA GLU A 441 -43.88 -0.35 1.68
C GLU A 441 -44.15 1.15 1.72
N LYS A 442 -44.54 1.69 2.89
CA LYS A 442 -44.81 3.13 3.08
C LYS A 442 -43.60 4.02 2.80
N VAL A 443 -42.39 3.56 3.10
CA VAL A 443 -41.14 4.30 2.83
C VAL A 443 -40.55 4.01 1.44
N GLY A 444 -41.26 3.26 0.58
CA GLY A 444 -40.88 3.04 -0.82
C GLY A 444 -39.83 1.95 -1.06
N LEU A 445 -39.39 1.23 -0.02
CA LEU A 445 -38.33 0.21 -0.12
C LEU A 445 -38.73 -0.97 -1.01
N LYS A 446 -39.99 -1.41 -0.95
CA LYS A 446 -40.49 -2.51 -1.82
C LYS A 446 -40.38 -2.16 -3.30
N THR A 447 -40.83 -0.97 -3.69
CA THR A 447 -40.77 -0.49 -5.07
C THR A 447 -39.32 -0.43 -5.52
N ARG A 448 -38.43 0.13 -4.69
CA ARG A 448 -37.02 0.25 -5.02
C ARG A 448 -36.31 -1.10 -5.17
N VAL A 449 -36.57 -2.07 -4.29
CA VAL A 449 -36.06 -3.44 -4.43
C VAL A 449 -36.54 -4.08 -5.75
N MET A 450 -37.81 -3.87 -6.12
CA MET A 450 -38.35 -4.41 -7.38
C MET A 450 -37.72 -3.75 -8.62
N GLU A 451 -37.47 -2.44 -8.60
CA GLU A 451 -36.75 -1.74 -9.67
C GLU A 451 -35.34 -2.32 -9.85
N LEU A 452 -34.59 -2.51 -8.76
CA LEU A 452 -33.23 -3.06 -8.77
C LEU A 452 -33.18 -4.54 -9.23
N MET A 453 -34.28 -5.29 -9.07
CA MET A 453 -34.38 -6.67 -9.57
C MET A 453 -34.66 -6.73 -11.09
N GLN A 454 -35.26 -5.67 -11.65
CA GLN A 454 -35.67 -5.56 -13.05
C GLN A 454 -34.66 -4.82 -13.94
N SER A 455 -33.66 -4.15 -13.36
CA SER A 455 -32.59 -3.51 -14.13
C SER A 455 -31.67 -4.57 -14.77
N ASP A 456 -31.78 -4.73 -16.09
CA ASP A 456 -30.82 -5.47 -16.92
C ASP A 456 -29.65 -4.54 -17.28
N ASP A 457 -28.80 -4.22 -16.31
CA ASP A 457 -27.56 -3.48 -16.58
C ASP A 457 -26.52 -4.42 -17.23
N GLU A 458 -25.85 -3.96 -18.30
CA GLU A 458 -24.72 -4.63 -18.98
C GLU A 458 -23.56 -5.01 -18.04
N ASN A 459 -23.56 -4.49 -16.81
CA ASN A 459 -22.55 -4.72 -15.77
C ASN A 459 -22.94 -5.76 -14.69
N GLY A 460 -24.01 -6.55 -14.88
CA GLY A 460 -24.30 -7.76 -14.07
C GLY A 460 -24.96 -7.56 -12.70
N PHE A 461 -25.48 -6.36 -12.38
CA PHE A 461 -26.05 -6.03 -11.06
C PHE A 461 -27.35 -6.79 -10.71
N GLY A 462 -28.27 -6.94 -11.68
CA GLY A 462 -29.49 -7.72 -11.49
C GLY A 462 -29.21 -9.18 -11.09
N ASN A 463 -28.06 -9.74 -11.47
CA ASN A 463 -27.63 -11.08 -11.09
C ASN A 463 -27.09 -11.15 -9.65
N ALA A 464 -26.48 -10.09 -9.12
CA ALA A 464 -26.01 -10.04 -7.73
C ALA A 464 -27.18 -9.95 -6.73
N VAL A 465 -28.23 -9.18 -7.06
CA VAL A 465 -29.48 -9.12 -6.28
C VAL A 465 -30.26 -10.44 -6.39
N ARG A 466 -30.24 -11.11 -7.55
CA ARG A 466 -30.81 -12.46 -7.75
C ARG A 466 -30.01 -13.56 -7.04
N ALA A 467 -28.70 -13.36 -6.84
CA ALA A 467 -27.82 -14.30 -6.14
C ALA A 467 -27.94 -14.23 -4.60
N ALA A 468 -28.66 -13.26 -4.04
CA ALA A 468 -29.04 -13.23 -2.63
C ALA A 468 -30.14 -14.31 -2.38
N PRO A 469 -29.81 -15.47 -1.77
CA PRO A 469 -30.66 -16.67 -1.83
C PRO A 469 -32.03 -16.53 -1.14
N ARG A 470 -32.23 -15.47 -0.34
CA ARG A 470 -33.35 -15.32 0.59
C ARG A 470 -34.44 -14.35 0.12
N LEU A 471 -34.16 -13.48 -0.87
CA LEU A 471 -35.13 -12.53 -1.42
C LEU A 471 -36.15 -13.21 -2.36
N GLN A 472 -35.71 -14.17 -3.18
CA GLN A 472 -36.60 -14.90 -4.08
C GLN A 472 -37.64 -15.73 -3.34
N ALA A 473 -37.29 -16.42 -2.25
CA ALA A 473 -38.20 -17.30 -1.52
C ALA A 473 -39.32 -16.57 -0.76
N SER A 474 -39.09 -15.31 -0.36
CA SER A 474 -40.06 -14.49 0.39
C SER A 474 -41.06 -13.77 -0.52
N LEU A 475 -40.64 -13.41 -1.75
CA LEU A 475 -41.45 -12.63 -2.69
C LEU A 475 -42.25 -13.47 -3.70
N THR A 476 -41.88 -14.74 -3.94
CA THR A 476 -42.47 -15.59 -5.01
C THR A 476 -43.64 -16.49 -4.58
N LYS A 477 -44.12 -16.41 -3.35
CA LYS A 477 -45.30 -17.19 -2.90
C LYS A 477 -46.63 -16.83 -3.59
N SER A 478 -46.63 -16.03 -4.67
CA SER A 478 -47.86 -15.64 -5.37
C SER A 478 -48.03 -16.11 -6.81
N ARG A 479 -47.09 -16.82 -7.47
CA ARG A 479 -47.33 -17.31 -8.86
C ARG A 479 -46.63 -18.64 -9.18
N LEU A 480 -47.42 -19.71 -9.22
CA LEU A 480 -47.11 -20.97 -9.91
C LEU A 480 -47.55 -20.89 -11.39
N ASN A 481 -46.89 -21.71 -12.22
CA ASN A 481 -47.15 -22.09 -13.63
C ASN A 481 -46.51 -21.24 -14.73
N THR A 482 -45.44 -21.72 -15.36
CA THR A 482 -45.41 -22.37 -16.70
C THR A 482 -43.98 -22.48 -17.26
N SER A 483 -43.80 -23.51 -18.10
CA SER A 483 -42.59 -23.98 -18.81
C SER A 483 -42.18 -23.15 -20.04
N PHE A 484 -40.87 -23.14 -20.41
CA PHE A 484 -40.30 -23.56 -21.72
C PHE A 484 -38.87 -23.01 -22.03
N ALA A 485 -38.03 -23.91 -22.58
CA ALA A 485 -37.01 -23.82 -23.66
C ALA A 485 -35.83 -22.79 -23.72
N ALA A 486 -34.63 -23.38 -23.67
CA ALA A 486 -33.37 -23.26 -24.45
C ALA A 486 -33.08 -22.17 -25.55
N ILE A 487 -31.84 -21.60 -25.45
CA ILE A 487 -30.81 -21.19 -26.48
C ILE A 487 -31.03 -19.81 -27.20
N PRO A 488 -29.98 -19.00 -27.62
CA PRO A 488 -28.55 -19.28 -27.87
C PRO A 488 -27.47 -18.30 -27.32
N ALA A 489 -26.21 -18.73 -27.50
CA ALA A 489 -24.94 -18.06 -27.24
C ALA A 489 -24.67 -16.77 -28.06
N PHE A 490 -23.92 -15.83 -27.47
CA PHE A 490 -23.32 -14.69 -28.18
C PHE A 490 -21.85 -14.43 -27.80
N LYS A 491 -21.11 -13.94 -28.79
CA LYS A 491 -19.65 -13.71 -28.89
C LYS A 491 -19.09 -12.78 -27.80
N VAL A 492 -17.95 -13.17 -27.23
CA VAL A 492 -17.11 -12.31 -26.38
C VAL A 492 -16.10 -11.55 -27.23
N TYR A 493 -16.12 -10.21 -27.12
CA TYR A 493 -15.06 -9.32 -27.59
C TYR A 493 -13.99 -9.22 -26.49
N GLN A 494 -12.74 -9.57 -26.80
CA GLN A 494 -11.60 -9.44 -25.89
C GLN A 494 -11.14 -7.98 -25.80
N GLN A 495 -11.14 -7.41 -24.59
CA GLN A 495 -10.24 -6.32 -24.24
C GLN A 495 -9.20 -6.83 -23.23
N ARG A 496 -7.93 -6.69 -23.61
CA ARG A 496 -6.75 -7.05 -22.83
C ARG A 496 -6.60 -6.10 -21.65
N VAL A 497 -6.41 -6.65 -20.45
CA VAL A 497 -5.95 -5.92 -19.27
C VAL A 497 -4.76 -6.69 -18.69
N ASP A 498 -3.58 -6.07 -18.72
CA ASP A 498 -2.36 -6.60 -18.11
C ASP A 498 -2.49 -6.55 -16.58
N VAL A 499 -2.46 -7.71 -15.93
CA VAL A 499 -2.51 -7.85 -14.46
C VAL A 499 -1.13 -8.27 -13.97
N ARG A 500 -0.56 -7.48 -13.05
CA ARG A 500 0.75 -7.75 -12.40
C ARG A 500 0.53 -8.60 -11.15
N TYR A 501 1.34 -9.64 -10.96
CA TYR A 501 1.33 -10.49 -9.77
C TYR A 501 2.67 -10.38 -9.04
N ALA A 502 2.87 -9.35 -8.21
CA ALA A 502 3.87 -9.36 -7.14
C ALA A 502 3.54 -8.33 -6.05
N SER A 503 3.26 -8.85 -4.85
CA SER A 503 3.17 -8.15 -3.56
C SER A 503 2.08 -7.09 -3.34
N ASP A 504 0.97 -7.09 -4.08
CA ASP A 504 -0.20 -6.26 -3.77
C ASP A 504 -1.42 -7.13 -3.45
N THR A 505 -1.63 -7.40 -2.15
CA THR A 505 -2.96 -7.71 -1.59
C THR A 505 -3.07 -7.03 -0.22
N ALA A 506 -3.89 -5.98 -0.12
CA ALA A 506 -4.28 -5.38 1.15
C ALA A 506 -5.79 -5.59 1.35
N ASN A 507 -6.17 -6.16 2.50
CA ASN A 507 -7.53 -6.34 3.03
C ASN A 507 -8.46 -7.38 2.37
N ALA A 508 -7.98 -8.61 2.21
CA ALA A 508 -8.77 -9.77 2.61
C ALA A 508 -8.41 -10.12 4.07
N ASP A 509 -9.32 -10.73 4.86
CA ASP A 509 -8.91 -11.40 6.10
C ASP A 509 -7.79 -12.38 5.73
N LEU A 510 -6.56 -12.08 6.14
CA LEU A 510 -5.40 -12.89 5.77
C LEU A 510 -5.63 -14.30 6.30
N LYS A 511 -5.49 -15.27 5.40
CA LYS A 511 -5.60 -16.67 5.77
C LYS A 511 -4.51 -17.02 6.79
N LYS A 512 -4.85 -17.84 7.76
CA LYS A 512 -3.91 -18.38 8.75
C LYS A 512 -3.45 -19.75 8.28
N THR A 513 -2.15 -20.02 8.35
CA THR A 513 -1.63 -21.38 8.20
C THR A 513 -1.94 -22.19 9.45
N PRO A 514 -1.87 -23.53 9.40
CA PRO A 514 -1.97 -24.38 10.59
C PRO A 514 -0.97 -23.99 11.69
N LEU A 515 0.18 -23.42 11.32
CA LEU A 515 1.24 -23.02 12.24
C LEU A 515 1.13 -21.57 12.75
N TYR A 516 0.08 -20.84 12.38
CA TYR A 516 -0.07 -19.43 12.75
C TYR A 516 0.08 -19.18 14.25
N ASP A 517 -0.66 -19.92 15.09
CA ASP A 517 -0.61 -19.72 16.54
C ASP A 517 0.75 -20.11 17.13
N LEU A 518 1.42 -21.13 16.56
CA LEU A 518 2.79 -21.51 16.93
C LEU A 518 3.77 -20.38 16.59
N HIS A 519 3.64 -19.74 15.42
CA HIS A 519 4.49 -18.62 15.04
C HIS A 519 4.34 -17.46 16.01
N ILE A 520 3.11 -17.13 16.42
CA ILE A 520 2.86 -16.10 17.43
C ILE A 520 3.51 -16.47 18.76
N ALA A 521 3.32 -17.71 19.22
CA ALA A 521 3.90 -18.20 20.47
C ALA A 521 5.44 -18.17 20.48
N GLN A 522 6.08 -18.36 19.33
CA GLN A 522 7.54 -18.33 19.16
C GLN A 522 8.07 -16.90 18.87
N GLY A 523 7.24 -15.86 19.00
CA GLY A 523 7.65 -14.47 18.78
C GLY A 523 7.87 -14.10 17.31
N GLY A 524 7.15 -14.75 16.41
CA GLY A 524 7.15 -14.47 14.99
C GLY A 524 6.54 -13.11 14.66
N LYS A 525 7.30 -12.26 13.97
CA LYS A 525 6.79 -11.02 13.39
C LYS A 525 5.99 -11.34 12.13
N MET A 526 4.68 -11.29 12.22
CA MET A 526 3.77 -11.67 11.14
C MET A 526 3.59 -10.54 10.12
N VAL A 527 3.60 -10.88 8.82
CA VAL A 527 3.38 -9.95 7.70
C VAL A 527 2.41 -10.56 6.67
N PRO A 528 1.69 -9.74 5.89
CA PRO A 528 0.97 -10.23 4.72
C PRO A 528 1.92 -10.82 3.69
N PHE A 529 1.69 -12.07 3.27
CA PHE A 529 2.44 -12.72 2.20
C PHE A 529 1.52 -13.72 1.48
N ALA A 530 1.35 -13.55 0.16
CA ALA A 530 0.53 -14.46 -0.66
C ALA A 530 -0.89 -14.71 -0.09
N GLY A 531 -1.57 -13.65 0.37
CA GLY A 531 -2.90 -13.75 0.99
C GLY A 531 -2.95 -14.41 2.38
N HIS A 532 -1.80 -14.72 2.98
CA HIS A 532 -1.67 -15.32 4.31
C HIS A 532 -0.93 -14.41 5.29
N SER A 533 -1.12 -14.64 6.59
CA SER A 533 -0.31 -14.03 7.65
C SER A 533 0.87 -14.95 7.98
N MET A 534 2.08 -14.55 7.58
CA MET A 534 3.29 -15.38 7.62
C MET A 534 4.42 -14.72 8.43
N PRO A 535 5.28 -15.48 9.12
CA PRO A 535 6.40 -14.91 9.88
C PRO A 535 7.52 -14.43 8.96
N VAL A 536 7.89 -13.14 9.03
CA VAL A 536 9.04 -12.60 8.28
C VAL A 536 10.37 -12.83 9.02
N GLN A 537 10.34 -12.77 10.35
CA GLN A 537 11.47 -12.94 11.26
C GLN A 537 10.95 -13.33 12.66
N TYR A 538 11.81 -13.89 13.51
CA TYR A 538 11.48 -14.19 14.91
C TYR A 538 12.27 -13.26 15.84
N ALA A 539 11.72 -12.94 17.02
CA ALA A 539 12.26 -11.91 17.91
C ALA A 539 13.67 -12.19 18.44
N ASN A 540 14.09 -13.45 18.47
CA ASN A 540 15.37 -13.91 19.03
C ASN A 540 16.54 -13.90 18.03
N ALA A 541 16.31 -13.59 16.75
CA ALA A 541 17.35 -13.61 15.73
C ALA A 541 17.11 -12.54 14.65
N SER A 542 18.15 -11.82 14.29
CA SER A 542 18.17 -11.01 13.07
C SER A 542 18.07 -11.91 11.83
N LEU A 543 17.71 -11.30 10.68
CA LEU A 543 17.66 -12.01 9.40
C LEU A 543 18.99 -12.70 9.06
N ALA A 544 20.12 -12.02 9.32
CA ALA A 544 21.45 -12.56 9.06
C ALA A 544 21.79 -13.74 9.99
N GLU A 545 21.44 -13.66 11.27
CA GLU A 545 21.64 -14.76 12.22
C GLU A 545 20.80 -15.98 11.83
N SER A 546 19.51 -15.80 11.50
CA SER A 546 18.64 -16.89 11.03
C SER A 546 19.13 -17.51 9.70
N HIS A 547 19.67 -16.68 8.80
CA HIS A 547 20.33 -17.16 7.58
C HIS A 547 21.54 -18.05 7.91
N HIS A 548 22.46 -17.58 8.75
CA HIS A 548 23.65 -18.34 9.14
C HIS A 548 23.28 -19.61 9.92
N PHE A 549 22.26 -19.56 10.76
CA PHE A 549 21.75 -20.74 11.45
C PHE A 549 21.32 -21.81 10.44
N THR A 550 20.56 -21.44 9.41
CA THR A 550 20.15 -22.38 8.35
C THR A 550 21.34 -22.96 7.58
N ARG A 551 22.39 -22.18 7.34
CA ARG A 551 23.62 -22.63 6.64
C ARG A 551 24.48 -23.60 7.46
N ASN A 552 24.39 -23.53 8.79
CA ASN A 552 25.24 -24.29 9.71
C ASN A 552 24.51 -25.44 10.40
N HIS A 553 23.19 -25.36 10.54
CA HIS A 553 22.34 -26.29 11.29
C HIS A 553 21.14 -26.75 10.45
N ALA A 554 19.91 -26.64 10.97
CA ALA A 554 18.69 -26.79 10.18
C ALA A 554 17.63 -25.79 10.63
N SER A 555 16.78 -25.38 9.70
CA SER A 555 15.66 -24.49 9.96
C SER A 555 14.36 -25.05 9.40
N LEU A 556 13.26 -24.79 10.10
CA LEU A 556 11.90 -25.05 9.61
C LEU A 556 11.28 -23.78 9.05
N PHE A 557 10.85 -23.86 7.79
CA PHE A 557 10.08 -22.82 7.12
C PHE A 557 8.64 -23.26 6.96
N ASP A 558 7.69 -22.41 7.36
CA ASP A 558 6.29 -22.60 7.03
C ASP A 558 6.04 -22.18 5.58
N VAL A 559 5.64 -23.14 4.75
CA VAL A 559 5.28 -22.95 3.35
C VAL A 559 3.84 -23.39 3.08
N SER A 560 3.01 -23.51 4.12
CA SER A 560 1.61 -23.96 4.04
C SER A 560 0.69 -23.00 3.26
N HIS A 561 1.18 -21.80 2.93
CA HIS A 561 0.49 -20.87 2.04
C HIS A 561 0.52 -21.31 0.57
N MET A 562 1.40 -22.25 0.19
CA MET A 562 1.44 -22.84 -1.15
C MET A 562 0.24 -23.75 -1.40
N VAL A 563 -0.16 -23.84 -2.67
CA VAL A 563 -1.36 -24.58 -3.06
C VAL A 563 -0.96 -25.99 -3.46
N GLN A 564 -1.66 -26.99 -2.91
CA GLN A 564 -1.39 -28.39 -3.15
C GLN A 564 -2.54 -29.01 -3.97
N HIS A 565 -2.20 -29.75 -5.02
CA HIS A 565 -3.16 -30.37 -5.92
C HIS A 565 -2.81 -31.83 -6.17
N ILE A 566 -3.84 -32.62 -6.46
CA ILE A 566 -3.75 -33.98 -7.00
C ILE A 566 -4.42 -34.00 -8.37
N PHE A 567 -3.69 -34.47 -9.37
CA PHE A 567 -4.23 -34.86 -10.66
C PHE A 567 -4.20 -36.37 -10.77
N LYS A 568 -5.36 -36.98 -11.06
CA LYS A 568 -5.52 -38.44 -11.09
C LYS A 568 -6.23 -38.91 -12.34
N GLY A 569 -5.81 -40.03 -12.90
CA GLY A 569 -6.48 -40.70 -14.02
C GLY A 569 -5.58 -40.93 -15.22
N PRO A 570 -5.99 -41.80 -16.16
CA PRO A 570 -5.13 -42.32 -17.22
C PRO A 570 -4.56 -41.25 -18.15
N ASN A 571 -5.18 -40.07 -18.20
CA ASN A 571 -4.72 -38.96 -19.03
C ASN A 571 -4.00 -37.86 -18.23
N ALA A 572 -3.76 -38.04 -16.93
CA ALA A 572 -3.17 -37.01 -16.06
C ALA A 572 -1.76 -36.62 -16.52
N ALA A 573 -0.94 -37.61 -16.92
CA ALA A 573 0.37 -37.36 -17.50
C ALA A 573 0.28 -36.49 -18.76
N ALA A 574 -0.58 -36.87 -19.71
CA ALA A 574 -0.77 -36.15 -20.97
C ALA A 574 -1.29 -34.72 -20.77
N PHE A 575 -2.19 -34.52 -19.79
CA PHE A 575 -2.66 -33.20 -19.40
C PHE A 575 -1.51 -32.34 -18.87
N LEU A 576 -0.75 -32.82 -17.89
CA LEU A 576 0.39 -32.08 -17.35
C LEU A 576 1.48 -31.84 -18.41
N GLU A 577 1.68 -32.77 -19.35
CA GLU A 577 2.62 -32.62 -20.47
C GLU A 577 2.14 -31.55 -21.47
N LYS A 578 0.84 -31.29 -21.59
CA LYS A 578 0.34 -30.18 -22.39
C LYS A 578 0.61 -28.82 -21.72
N LEU A 579 0.40 -28.74 -20.41
CA LEU A 579 0.53 -27.49 -19.63
C LEU A 579 1.98 -27.10 -19.33
N THR A 580 2.88 -28.09 -19.30
CA THR A 580 4.29 -27.91 -18.89
C THR A 580 5.24 -28.42 -19.97
N PRO A 581 6.47 -27.89 -20.05
CA PRO A 581 7.44 -28.36 -21.04
C PRO A 581 8.15 -29.66 -20.64
N SER A 582 7.87 -30.18 -19.44
CA SER A 582 8.52 -31.38 -18.87
C SER A 582 7.75 -32.66 -19.22
N GLY A 583 8.44 -33.81 -19.26
CA GLY A 583 7.81 -35.12 -19.47
C GLY A 583 7.43 -35.82 -18.15
N TRP A 584 6.22 -36.40 -18.11
CA TRP A 584 5.59 -37.00 -16.91
C TRP A 584 5.24 -38.48 -17.08
N SER A 585 4.97 -38.92 -18.30
CA SER A 585 4.63 -40.31 -18.65
C SER A 585 5.70 -41.32 -18.21
N ASN A 586 6.97 -40.97 -18.43
CA ASN A 586 8.13 -41.82 -18.14
C ASN A 586 8.82 -41.52 -16.78
N GLN A 587 8.22 -40.69 -15.94
CA GLN A 587 8.78 -40.37 -14.62
C GLN A 587 8.60 -41.53 -13.66
N GLY A 588 9.61 -41.86 -12.85
CA GLY A 588 9.46 -42.88 -11.81
C GLY A 588 8.44 -42.47 -10.74
N ILE A 589 7.76 -43.45 -10.14
CA ILE A 589 6.92 -43.20 -8.97
C ILE A 589 7.79 -42.71 -7.81
N MET A 590 7.25 -41.78 -7.02
CA MET A 590 7.93 -40.99 -6.00
C MET A 590 9.14 -40.20 -6.49
N GLN A 591 9.12 -39.76 -7.74
CA GLN A 591 10.07 -38.77 -8.25
C GLN A 591 9.37 -37.44 -8.47
N SER A 592 10.13 -36.36 -8.34
CA SER A 592 9.70 -34.97 -8.39
C SER A 592 10.56 -34.19 -9.38
N LYS A 593 9.97 -33.21 -10.06
CA LYS A 593 10.69 -32.25 -10.90
C LYS A 593 10.16 -30.84 -10.68
N LEU A 594 11.06 -29.86 -10.74
CA LEU A 594 10.67 -28.48 -10.95
C LEU A 594 10.32 -28.28 -12.43
N THR A 595 9.26 -27.53 -12.68
CA THR A 595 8.75 -27.20 -14.01
C THR A 595 8.05 -25.84 -13.98
N THR A 596 7.44 -25.46 -15.11
CA THR A 596 6.64 -24.25 -15.26
C THR A 596 5.35 -24.55 -15.99
N PHE A 597 4.23 -24.01 -15.52
CA PHE A 597 3.01 -23.91 -16.31
C PHE A 597 3.15 -22.80 -17.36
N LEU A 598 2.61 -23.01 -18.56
CA LEU A 598 2.84 -22.13 -19.71
C LEU A 598 1.54 -21.64 -20.35
N TRP A 599 1.50 -20.38 -20.73
CA TRP A 599 0.39 -19.81 -21.49
C TRP A 599 0.38 -20.36 -22.92
N PRO A 600 -0.79 -20.79 -23.44
CA PRO A 600 -0.93 -21.17 -24.85
C PRO A 600 -0.52 -20.01 -25.79
N GLY A 601 0.16 -20.32 -26.89
CA GLY A 601 0.54 -19.34 -27.91
C GLY A 601 1.78 -18.51 -27.56
N THR A 602 1.89 -18.01 -26.33
CA THR A 602 3.00 -17.12 -25.93
C THR A 602 4.17 -17.88 -25.30
N GLY A 603 3.89 -18.99 -24.59
CA GLY A 603 4.92 -19.70 -23.80
C GLY A 603 5.44 -18.90 -22.61
N GLY A 604 4.74 -17.84 -22.21
CA GLY A 604 5.01 -17.13 -20.95
C GLY A 604 4.67 -18.00 -19.74
N ILE A 605 5.38 -17.80 -18.63
CA ILE A 605 5.24 -18.64 -17.43
C ILE A 605 4.01 -18.20 -16.61
N VAL A 606 3.04 -19.10 -16.52
CA VAL A 606 1.86 -18.95 -15.65
C VAL A 606 2.28 -19.05 -14.19
N ASP A 607 3.03 -20.10 -13.85
CA ASP A 607 3.64 -20.29 -12.53
C ASP A 607 4.81 -21.26 -12.61
N ASP A 608 5.72 -21.23 -11.64
CA ASP A 608 6.68 -22.32 -11.41
C ASP A 608 6.14 -23.33 -10.40
N SER A 609 6.41 -24.61 -10.60
CA SER A 609 5.77 -25.69 -9.83
C SER A 609 6.68 -26.88 -9.63
N VAL A 610 6.49 -27.59 -8.51
CA VAL A 610 7.06 -28.92 -8.27
C VAL A 610 5.98 -29.96 -8.47
N ILE A 611 6.25 -30.93 -9.34
CA ILE A 611 5.33 -32.03 -9.63
C ILE A 611 5.99 -33.37 -9.29
N THR A 612 5.32 -34.12 -8.44
CA THR A 612 5.71 -35.44 -7.95
C THR A 612 4.75 -36.49 -8.50
N ARG A 613 5.26 -37.54 -9.15
CA ARG A 613 4.44 -38.70 -9.52
C ARG A 613 4.29 -39.58 -8.28
N ILE A 614 3.12 -39.61 -7.65
CA ILE A 614 2.91 -40.34 -6.38
C ILE A 614 2.19 -41.68 -6.57
N GLY A 615 1.73 -41.98 -7.77
CA GLY A 615 1.13 -43.27 -8.15
C GLY A 615 1.27 -43.51 -9.66
N GLU A 616 0.64 -44.58 -10.16
CA GLU A 616 0.67 -44.92 -11.59
C GLU A 616 0.13 -43.76 -12.43
N ASP A 617 -1.08 -43.29 -12.12
CA ASP A 617 -1.75 -42.19 -12.82
C ASP A 617 -2.08 -41.04 -11.87
N GLU A 618 -1.22 -40.81 -10.88
CA GLU A 618 -1.48 -39.85 -9.80
C GLU A 618 -0.28 -38.93 -9.56
N TYR A 619 -0.54 -37.62 -9.61
CA TYR A 619 0.46 -36.58 -9.58
C TYR A 619 0.13 -35.54 -8.50
N TYR A 620 1.04 -35.37 -7.56
CA TYR A 620 1.00 -34.30 -6.56
C TYR A 620 1.74 -33.08 -7.09
N VAL A 621 1.05 -31.95 -7.09
CA VAL A 621 1.51 -30.69 -7.70
C VAL A 621 1.43 -29.59 -6.65
N VAL A 622 2.53 -28.85 -6.50
CA VAL A 622 2.60 -27.67 -5.62
C VAL A 622 2.78 -26.42 -6.47
N THR A 623 1.93 -25.42 -6.26
CA THR A 623 2.02 -24.10 -6.93
C THR A 623 2.18 -22.98 -5.91
N ASN A 624 2.60 -21.79 -6.37
CA ASN A 624 2.84 -20.66 -5.49
C ASN A 624 1.53 -20.10 -4.93
N GLY A 625 1.51 -19.81 -3.62
CA GLY A 625 0.33 -19.26 -2.96
C GLY A 625 -0.15 -17.92 -3.54
N ALA A 626 0.79 -17.10 -4.04
CA ALA A 626 0.48 -15.80 -4.64
C ALA A 626 -0.26 -15.91 -5.99
N CYS A 627 -0.19 -17.08 -6.63
CA CYS A 627 -0.82 -17.37 -7.91
C CYS A 627 -2.16 -18.10 -7.76
N PHE A 628 -2.62 -18.38 -6.54
CA PHE A 628 -3.78 -19.24 -6.24
C PHE A 628 -5.00 -19.00 -7.16
N GLU A 629 -5.48 -17.76 -7.28
CA GLU A 629 -6.67 -17.47 -8.09
C GLU A 629 -6.40 -17.68 -9.58
N LYS A 630 -5.22 -17.25 -10.05
CA LYS A 630 -4.80 -17.39 -11.44
C LYS A 630 -4.61 -18.84 -11.83
N ASP A 631 -3.90 -19.61 -11.01
CA ASP A 631 -3.61 -21.02 -11.25
C ASP A 631 -4.89 -21.84 -11.22
N CYS A 632 -5.77 -21.63 -10.22
CA CYS A 632 -7.02 -22.37 -10.15
C CYS A 632 -7.88 -22.12 -11.40
N LYS A 633 -7.98 -20.86 -11.83
CA LYS A 633 -8.73 -20.51 -13.05
C LYS A 633 -8.08 -21.12 -14.30
N TYR A 634 -6.77 -21.01 -14.43
CA TYR A 634 -6.02 -21.57 -15.55
C TYR A 634 -6.19 -23.09 -15.66
N LEU A 635 -6.02 -23.80 -14.54
CA LEU A 635 -6.16 -25.26 -14.47
C LEU A 635 -7.58 -25.71 -14.79
N ASP A 636 -8.60 -25.02 -14.27
CA ASP A 636 -10.01 -25.31 -14.55
C ASP A 636 -10.34 -25.15 -16.05
N GLU A 637 -9.94 -24.03 -16.63
CA GLU A 637 -10.16 -23.75 -18.06
C GLU A 637 -9.43 -24.75 -18.96
N GLU A 638 -8.18 -25.10 -18.64
CA GLU A 638 -7.42 -26.06 -19.44
C GLU A 638 -7.94 -27.48 -19.29
N LEU A 639 -8.39 -27.87 -18.09
CA LEU A 639 -9.03 -29.17 -17.88
C LEU A 639 -10.33 -29.28 -18.69
N GLY A 640 -11.16 -28.22 -18.68
CA GLY A 640 -12.38 -28.13 -19.47
C GLY A 640 -12.15 -28.24 -20.99
N LYS A 641 -11.01 -27.73 -21.49
CA LYS A 641 -10.60 -27.86 -22.90
C LYS A 641 -9.98 -29.22 -23.24
N PHE A 642 -9.38 -29.89 -22.27
CA PHE A 642 -8.64 -31.13 -22.51
C PHE A 642 -9.56 -32.34 -22.72
N GLY A 643 -10.66 -32.43 -21.95
CA GLY A 643 -11.64 -33.51 -22.03
C GLY A 643 -11.59 -34.47 -20.84
N ALA A 644 -12.11 -35.69 -21.02
CA ALA A 644 -12.27 -36.66 -19.92
C ALA A 644 -10.98 -37.44 -19.58
N GLY A 645 -10.98 -38.10 -18.41
CA GLY A 645 -9.91 -39.01 -17.97
C GLY A 645 -8.85 -38.38 -17.06
N VAL A 646 -9.12 -37.16 -16.54
CA VAL A 646 -8.33 -36.51 -15.50
C VAL A 646 -9.28 -35.94 -14.44
N GLU A 647 -9.08 -36.35 -13.20
CA GLU A 647 -9.69 -35.77 -12.01
C GLU A 647 -8.69 -34.79 -11.38
N TRP A 648 -9.16 -33.61 -11.02
CA TRP A 648 -8.38 -32.62 -10.29
C TRP A 648 -8.97 -32.39 -8.91
N THR A 649 -8.16 -32.57 -7.88
CA THR A 649 -8.49 -32.29 -6.49
C THR A 649 -7.52 -31.25 -5.93
N ARG A 650 -8.05 -30.17 -5.35
CA ARG A 650 -7.27 -29.27 -4.49
C ARG A 650 -7.26 -29.79 -3.05
N LEU A 651 -6.11 -29.75 -2.39
CA LEU A 651 -5.93 -30.18 -1.00
C LEU A 651 -6.01 -28.99 -0.05
N ASP A 652 -7.19 -28.35 0.01
CA ASP A 652 -7.44 -27.19 0.86
C ASP A 652 -7.20 -27.49 2.34
N GLY A 653 -6.66 -26.51 3.06
CA GLY A 653 -6.38 -26.63 4.48
C GLY A 653 -5.24 -27.60 4.82
N SER A 654 -4.39 -27.97 3.86
CA SER A 654 -3.20 -28.80 4.08
C SER A 654 -2.04 -28.01 4.69
N GLY A 655 -1.22 -28.68 5.51
CA GLY A 655 0.03 -28.12 6.00
C GLY A 655 1.19 -28.44 5.05
N LEU A 656 2.17 -27.54 4.95
CA LEU A 656 3.42 -27.79 4.23
C LEU A 656 4.57 -27.09 4.95
N VAL A 657 5.60 -27.85 5.30
CA VAL A 657 6.79 -27.31 5.97
C VAL A 657 8.05 -27.74 5.23
N ALA A 658 9.05 -26.87 5.20
CA ALA A 658 10.36 -27.18 4.64
C ALA A 658 11.40 -27.20 5.77
N LEU A 659 11.96 -28.38 6.03
CA LEU A 659 13.12 -28.59 6.90
C LEU A 659 14.38 -28.46 6.03
N GLN A 660 15.20 -27.45 6.26
CA GLN A 660 16.31 -27.06 5.38
C GLN A 660 17.59 -26.82 6.16
N GLY A 661 18.71 -27.37 5.70
CA GLY A 661 20.04 -27.21 6.30
C GLY A 661 20.81 -28.52 6.38
N PRO A 662 22.14 -28.48 6.59
CA PRO A 662 22.99 -29.66 6.63
C PRO A 662 22.56 -30.75 7.63
N GLN A 663 21.86 -30.39 8.71
CA GLN A 663 21.40 -31.35 9.74
C GLN A 663 19.97 -31.87 9.51
N ALA A 664 19.31 -31.46 8.42
CA ALA A 664 17.91 -31.80 8.15
C ALA A 664 17.64 -33.30 8.11
N ALA A 665 18.52 -34.10 7.49
CA ALA A 665 18.34 -35.54 7.36
C ALA A 665 18.48 -36.28 8.71
N GLU A 666 19.44 -35.86 9.54
CA GLU A 666 19.64 -36.43 10.88
C GLU A 666 18.42 -36.17 11.77
N ILE A 667 17.95 -34.93 11.78
CA ILE A 667 16.76 -34.53 12.56
C ILE A 667 15.52 -35.28 12.09
N LEU A 668 15.28 -35.36 10.78
CA LEU A 668 14.13 -36.06 10.23
C LEU A 668 14.16 -37.55 10.60
N LYS A 669 15.35 -38.17 10.59
CA LYS A 669 15.54 -39.58 10.98
C LYS A 669 15.10 -39.87 12.41
N GLU A 670 15.36 -38.95 13.34
CA GLU A 670 14.99 -39.11 14.76
C GLU A 670 13.47 -39.15 14.95
N VAL A 671 12.73 -38.40 14.14
CA VAL A 671 11.26 -38.32 14.22
C VAL A 671 10.54 -39.33 13.32
N LEU A 672 11.23 -40.10 12.48
CA LEU A 672 10.57 -41.11 11.64
C LEU A 672 10.01 -42.26 12.48
N ALA A 673 8.74 -42.60 12.24
CA ALA A 673 8.07 -43.79 12.75
C ALA A 673 8.07 -44.96 11.74
N SER A 674 8.29 -44.68 10.46
CA SER A 674 8.44 -45.68 9.39
C SER A 674 9.92 -46.01 9.13
N GLU A 675 10.20 -47.20 8.61
CA GLU A 675 11.54 -47.57 8.15
C GLU A 675 11.83 -46.96 6.77
N VAL A 676 12.44 -45.77 6.77
CA VAL A 676 12.88 -45.07 5.55
C VAL A 676 14.38 -44.85 5.60
N ASN A 677 15.08 -45.28 4.54
CA ASN A 677 16.50 -44.98 4.37
C ASN A 677 16.67 -43.63 3.68
N LEU A 678 16.88 -42.57 4.48
CA LEU A 678 17.07 -41.21 3.97
C LEU A 678 18.36 -41.07 3.12
N ASP A 679 19.39 -41.89 3.33
CA ASP A 679 20.62 -41.83 2.53
C ASP A 679 20.38 -42.21 1.06
N LYS A 680 19.36 -43.04 0.81
CA LYS A 680 18.91 -43.45 -0.53
C LYS A 680 17.79 -42.59 -1.09
N LEU A 681 17.26 -41.65 -0.32
CA LEU A 681 16.27 -40.68 -0.76
C LEU A 681 17.03 -39.47 -1.32
N TYR A 682 17.26 -39.40 -2.62
CA TYR A 682 18.01 -38.31 -3.25
C TYR A 682 17.15 -37.07 -3.54
N PHE A 683 17.77 -35.94 -3.84
CA PHE A 683 17.08 -34.73 -4.27
C PHE A 683 16.17 -35.03 -5.47
N GLY A 684 14.90 -34.62 -5.35
CA GLY A 684 13.87 -34.95 -6.33
C GLY A 684 13.20 -36.30 -6.11
N ASN A 685 13.44 -36.98 -5.00
CA ASN A 685 12.69 -38.17 -4.60
C ASN A 685 11.72 -37.84 -3.46
N ALA A 686 10.64 -38.61 -3.36
CA ALA A 686 9.67 -38.52 -2.29
C ALA A 686 9.41 -39.89 -1.64
N VAL A 687 8.71 -39.91 -0.52
CA VAL A 687 8.24 -41.12 0.15
C VAL A 687 7.09 -40.78 1.09
N TYR A 688 6.14 -41.69 1.27
CA TYR A 688 5.18 -41.60 2.36
C TYR A 688 5.77 -42.22 3.63
N ALA A 689 5.67 -41.51 4.75
CA ALA A 689 6.12 -42.02 6.04
C ALA A 689 5.30 -41.43 7.19
N ASP A 690 5.31 -42.10 8.32
CA ASP A 690 4.71 -41.60 9.56
C ASP A 690 5.79 -40.90 10.40
N LEU A 691 5.40 -39.86 11.13
CA LEU A 691 6.26 -39.18 12.09
C LEU A 691 5.84 -39.52 13.53
N LYS A 692 6.81 -39.66 14.43
CA LYS A 692 6.62 -39.79 15.88
C LYS A 692 6.31 -38.41 16.46
N LEU A 693 5.27 -38.36 17.30
CA LEU A 693 4.89 -37.15 18.02
C LEU A 693 5.43 -37.17 19.45
N ALA A 694 5.51 -35.99 20.06
CA ALA A 694 6.08 -35.78 21.38
C ALA A 694 5.33 -36.49 22.52
N ASP A 695 4.06 -36.85 22.30
CA ASP A 695 3.22 -37.63 23.22
C ASP A 695 3.36 -39.15 23.02
N GLY A 696 4.22 -39.59 22.10
CA GLY A 696 4.45 -40.99 21.75
C GLY A 696 3.49 -41.55 20.69
N SER A 697 2.50 -40.77 20.25
CA SER A 697 1.63 -41.13 19.12
C SER A 697 2.35 -40.94 17.78
N LYS A 698 1.66 -41.26 16.68
CA LYS A 698 2.17 -41.11 15.31
C LYS A 698 1.23 -40.25 14.48
N THR A 699 1.79 -39.52 13.52
CA THR A 699 0.98 -38.89 12.47
C THR A 699 0.37 -39.95 11.56
N HIS A 700 -0.63 -39.55 10.78
CA HIS A 700 -0.93 -40.26 9.54
C HIS A 700 0.23 -40.15 8.54
N PRO A 701 0.27 -40.98 7.49
CA PRO A 701 1.31 -40.90 6.47
C PRO A 701 1.39 -39.51 5.85
N VAL A 702 2.56 -38.88 5.93
CA VAL A 702 2.88 -37.60 5.32
C VAL A 702 3.76 -37.83 4.09
N LEU A 703 3.64 -36.97 3.09
CA LEU A 703 4.50 -37.02 1.91
C LEU A 703 5.78 -36.24 2.21
N ILE A 704 6.90 -36.93 2.28
CA ILE A 704 8.24 -36.36 2.49
C ILE A 704 8.94 -36.30 1.14
N SER A 705 9.24 -35.11 0.64
CA SER A 705 9.95 -34.86 -0.60
C SER A 705 11.32 -34.25 -0.32
N ARG A 706 12.42 -34.90 -0.70
CA ARG A 706 13.76 -34.32 -0.53
C ARG A 706 14.01 -33.27 -1.60
N GLY A 707 14.14 -32.04 -1.16
CA GLY A 707 14.16 -30.85 -2.01
C GLY A 707 14.41 -29.60 -1.19
N GLY A 708 14.61 -28.47 -1.86
CA GLY A 708 14.88 -27.24 -1.14
C GLY A 708 14.96 -26.00 -2.02
N TYR A 709 14.53 -24.89 -1.43
CA TYR A 709 14.56 -23.55 -2.04
C TYR A 709 15.67 -22.66 -1.45
N THR A 710 16.50 -23.21 -0.56
CA THR A 710 17.53 -22.47 0.19
C THR A 710 18.96 -22.68 -0.34
N GLY A 711 19.15 -23.63 -1.26
CA GLY A 711 20.46 -24.11 -1.67
C GLY A 711 21.11 -25.10 -0.70
N GLU A 712 20.55 -25.30 0.50
CA GLU A 712 20.94 -26.38 1.41
C GLU A 712 20.17 -27.68 1.10
N ASP A 713 20.65 -28.80 1.64
CA ASP A 713 19.86 -30.03 1.67
C ASP A 713 18.62 -29.88 2.56
N GLY A 714 17.61 -30.71 2.33
CA GLY A 714 16.39 -30.63 3.11
C GLY A 714 15.21 -31.39 2.54
N PHE A 715 14.07 -31.27 3.22
CA PHE A 715 12.84 -31.99 2.94
C PHE A 715 11.65 -31.06 3.04
N GLU A 716 10.71 -31.19 2.11
CA GLU A 716 9.34 -30.70 2.25
C GLU A 716 8.47 -31.81 2.81
N ILE A 717 7.64 -31.50 3.81
CA ILE A 717 6.75 -32.45 4.48
C ILE A 717 5.33 -31.94 4.31
N SER A 718 4.54 -32.65 3.50
CA SER A 718 3.14 -32.33 3.19
C SER A 718 2.20 -33.15 4.07
N PHE A 719 1.27 -32.44 4.71
CA PHE A 719 0.22 -33.00 5.56
C PHE A 719 -1.11 -32.87 4.82
N ASN A 720 -1.71 -33.98 4.41
CA ASN A 720 -2.94 -33.99 3.63
C ASN A 720 -4.14 -33.54 4.47
N GLY A 721 -4.46 -32.24 4.39
CA GLY A 721 -5.53 -31.55 5.11
C GLY A 721 -6.94 -32.03 4.77
N LYS A 722 -7.11 -32.64 3.59
CA LYS A 722 -8.40 -33.15 3.10
C LYS A 722 -8.77 -34.49 3.74
N LEU A 723 -7.77 -35.31 4.07
CA LEU A 723 -7.97 -36.60 4.74
C LEU A 723 -7.92 -36.47 6.27
N TYR A 724 -7.08 -35.57 6.77
CA TYR A 724 -6.85 -35.37 8.20
C TYR A 724 -6.75 -33.87 8.48
N PRO A 725 -7.39 -33.32 9.53
CA PRO A 725 -7.30 -31.89 9.83
C PRO A 725 -5.83 -31.45 9.99
N ALA A 726 -5.37 -30.49 9.18
CA ALA A 726 -3.96 -30.10 9.21
C ALA A 726 -3.54 -29.43 10.52
N LEU A 727 -4.45 -28.70 11.18
CA LEU A 727 -4.16 -28.11 12.50
C LEU A 727 -3.81 -29.18 13.54
N GLU A 728 -4.47 -30.34 13.47
CA GLU A 728 -4.30 -31.46 14.41
C GLU A 728 -3.08 -32.34 14.09
N SER A 729 -2.46 -32.17 12.92
CA SER A 729 -1.35 -33.01 12.46
C SER A 729 -0.05 -32.24 12.21
N THR A 730 -0.14 -31.04 11.64
CA THR A 730 1.03 -30.22 11.25
C THR A 730 1.68 -29.59 12.47
N THR A 731 0.90 -28.93 13.34
CA THR A 731 1.43 -28.26 14.54
C THR A 731 2.10 -29.24 15.50
N PRO A 732 1.47 -30.37 15.89
CA PRO A 732 2.13 -31.35 16.75
C PRO A 732 3.40 -31.95 16.13
N ALA A 733 3.43 -32.19 14.82
CA ALA A 733 4.61 -32.69 14.14
C ALA A 733 5.77 -31.69 14.16
N VAL A 734 5.49 -30.40 13.92
CA VAL A 734 6.48 -29.32 13.99
C VAL A 734 7.00 -29.13 15.41
N GLU A 735 6.12 -29.11 16.42
CA GLU A 735 6.53 -29.04 17.83
C GLU A 735 7.40 -30.23 18.22
N SER A 736 7.09 -31.43 17.71
CA SER A 736 7.88 -32.63 17.95
C SER A 736 9.27 -32.54 17.34
N LEU A 737 9.38 -32.07 16.09
CA LEU A 737 10.65 -31.78 15.42
C LEU A 737 11.50 -30.79 16.24
N LEU A 738 10.90 -29.65 16.64
CA LEU A 738 11.58 -28.62 17.45
C LEU A 738 12.06 -29.17 18.80
N LYS A 739 11.20 -29.94 19.48
CA LYS A 739 11.52 -30.53 20.79
C LYS A 739 12.62 -31.57 20.72
N ILE A 740 12.59 -32.46 19.72
CA ILE A 740 13.57 -33.55 19.58
C ILE A 740 14.92 -33.02 19.11
N ALA A 741 14.92 -32.08 18.16
CA ALA A 741 16.16 -31.51 17.66
C ALA A 741 16.83 -30.56 18.67
N GLY A 742 16.04 -29.81 19.42
CA GLY A 742 16.49 -28.75 20.33
C GLY A 742 16.92 -27.47 19.59
N PRO A 743 16.97 -26.32 20.30
CA PRO A 743 17.19 -25.00 19.69
C PRO A 743 18.59 -24.81 19.09
N GLU A 744 19.56 -25.65 19.46
CA GLU A 744 20.93 -25.63 18.94
C GLU A 744 21.05 -26.26 17.54
N ARG A 745 20.13 -27.16 17.16
CA ARG A 745 20.13 -27.85 15.87
C ARG A 745 18.98 -27.43 14.96
N LEU A 746 17.86 -26.99 15.54
CA LEU A 746 16.67 -26.64 14.78
C LEU A 746 15.97 -25.39 15.32
N GLN A 747 15.69 -24.45 14.42
CA GLN A 747 14.91 -23.25 14.71
C GLN A 747 13.86 -23.00 13.64
N LEU A 748 12.84 -22.22 13.97
CA LEU A 748 11.96 -21.66 12.96
C LEU A 748 12.67 -20.52 12.22
N ALA A 749 12.46 -20.44 10.90
CA ALA A 749 13.01 -19.36 10.08
C ALA A 749 11.92 -18.68 9.25
N GLY A 750 12.01 -17.36 9.16
CA GLY A 750 11.01 -16.51 8.51
C GLY A 750 11.32 -16.24 7.04
N LEU A 751 10.38 -15.55 6.37
CA LEU A 751 10.48 -15.18 4.95
C LEU A 751 11.76 -14.39 4.62
N GLY A 752 12.30 -13.59 5.54
CA GLY A 752 13.52 -12.83 5.31
C GLY A 752 14.77 -13.70 5.12
N ALA A 753 14.94 -14.72 5.96
CA ALA A 753 16.06 -15.67 5.82
C ALA A 753 15.90 -16.48 4.52
N ARG A 754 14.66 -16.91 4.21
CA ARG A 754 14.33 -17.61 2.96
C ARG A 754 14.73 -16.78 1.73
N ASP A 755 14.41 -15.48 1.69
CA ASP A 755 14.69 -14.62 0.54
C ASP A 755 16.20 -14.44 0.26
N SER A 756 17.01 -14.36 1.31
CA SER A 756 18.48 -14.30 1.14
C SER A 756 19.09 -15.65 0.73
N LEU A 757 18.64 -16.77 1.33
CA LEU A 757 19.11 -18.12 1.00
C LEU A 757 18.77 -18.51 -0.45
N ARG A 758 17.53 -18.27 -0.89
CA ARG A 758 17.08 -18.56 -2.26
C ARG A 758 17.83 -17.74 -3.30
N LEU A 759 18.11 -16.46 -2.99
CA LEU A 759 18.81 -15.58 -3.91
C LEU A 759 20.26 -16.02 -4.06
N GLU A 760 20.93 -16.42 -2.98
CA GLU A 760 22.27 -17.04 -3.02
C GLU A 760 22.28 -18.33 -3.86
N ALA A 761 21.22 -19.13 -3.78
CA ALA A 761 21.03 -20.33 -4.59
C ALA A 761 20.62 -20.03 -6.06
N GLY A 762 20.42 -18.77 -6.45
CA GLY A 762 20.01 -18.36 -7.79
C GLY A 762 18.57 -18.76 -8.18
N MET A 763 17.74 -19.07 -7.18
CA MET A 763 16.37 -19.55 -7.39
C MET A 763 15.41 -18.39 -7.70
N CYS A 764 14.54 -18.61 -8.69
CA CYS A 764 13.53 -17.65 -9.12
C CYS A 764 12.42 -17.50 -8.09
N LEU A 765 11.90 -16.30 -7.92
CA LEU A 765 10.63 -16.03 -7.24
C LEU A 765 9.58 -15.56 -8.26
N TYR A 766 8.46 -16.27 -8.37
CA TYR A 766 7.36 -15.84 -9.23
C TYR A 766 6.83 -14.45 -8.83
N GLY A 767 6.59 -13.62 -9.83
CA GLY A 767 6.21 -12.21 -9.67
C GLY A 767 7.39 -11.24 -9.66
N ASN A 768 8.57 -11.71 -9.24
CA ASN A 768 9.80 -10.92 -9.27
C ASN A 768 10.64 -11.31 -10.48
N ASP A 769 11.09 -12.56 -10.50
CA ASP A 769 12.02 -13.08 -11.48
C ASP A 769 11.32 -13.78 -12.65
N LEU A 770 10.04 -14.15 -12.49
CA LEU A 770 9.19 -14.81 -13.49
C LEU A 770 7.84 -14.10 -13.55
N ASP A 771 7.27 -14.02 -14.74
CA ASP A 771 5.92 -13.48 -14.96
C ASP A 771 5.30 -14.09 -16.23
N ASP A 772 4.04 -13.71 -16.50
CA ASP A 772 3.26 -14.16 -17.66
C ASP A 772 3.89 -13.77 -19.01
N THR A 773 4.89 -12.89 -19.04
CA THR A 773 5.59 -12.44 -20.26
C THR A 773 6.95 -13.12 -20.46
N THR A 774 7.43 -13.82 -19.45
CA THR A 774 8.78 -14.38 -19.42
C THR A 774 8.75 -15.84 -19.86
N THR A 775 9.58 -16.22 -20.83
CA THR A 775 9.67 -17.64 -21.24
C THR A 775 10.71 -18.40 -20.41
N PRO A 776 10.64 -19.75 -20.33
CA PRO A 776 11.66 -20.55 -19.66
C PRO A 776 13.08 -20.34 -20.21
N VAL A 777 13.24 -19.99 -21.48
CA VAL A 777 14.57 -19.75 -22.09
C VAL A 777 15.16 -18.42 -21.61
N GLU A 778 14.34 -17.36 -21.54
CA GLU A 778 14.76 -16.05 -21.02
C GLU A 778 15.15 -16.14 -19.54
N ALA A 779 14.38 -16.90 -18.75
CA ALA A 779 14.60 -17.10 -17.32
C ALA A 779 15.81 -17.99 -16.98
N GLY A 780 16.48 -18.57 -17.98
CA GLY A 780 17.57 -19.53 -17.76
C GLY A 780 17.08 -20.88 -17.23
N LEU A 781 15.80 -21.22 -17.47
CA LEU A 781 15.13 -22.44 -17.05
C LEU A 781 15.01 -23.48 -18.17
N ALA A 782 15.71 -23.31 -19.30
CA ALA A 782 15.66 -24.25 -20.43
C ALA A 782 15.97 -25.73 -20.07
N TRP A 783 16.54 -25.98 -18.89
CA TRP A 783 16.77 -27.32 -18.35
C TRP A 783 15.48 -28.06 -17.96
N VAL A 784 14.34 -27.37 -17.76
CA VAL A 784 13.03 -28.01 -17.52
C VAL A 784 12.44 -28.67 -18.77
N ILE A 785 13.04 -28.41 -19.95
CA ILE A 785 12.62 -28.92 -21.25
C ILE A 785 13.56 -30.05 -21.67
N PRO A 786 13.19 -31.33 -21.47
CA PRO A 786 14.04 -32.46 -21.83
C PRO A 786 14.15 -32.62 -23.36
N LYS A 787 15.17 -33.35 -23.82
CA LYS A 787 15.57 -33.42 -25.24
C LYS A 787 14.45 -33.91 -26.17
N ASP A 788 13.71 -34.92 -25.72
CA ASP A 788 12.54 -35.47 -26.41
C ASP A 788 11.46 -34.40 -26.61
N ARG A 789 11.12 -33.64 -25.56
CA ARG A 789 10.12 -32.56 -25.63
C ARG A 789 10.58 -31.39 -26.48
N ARG A 790 11.88 -31.11 -26.56
CA ARG A 790 12.43 -30.12 -27.52
C ARG A 790 12.23 -30.53 -28.98
N ALA A 791 12.19 -31.83 -29.26
CA ALA A 791 12.00 -32.36 -30.60
C ALA A 791 10.52 -32.48 -30.98
N THR A 792 9.68 -32.93 -30.03
CA THR A 792 8.26 -33.20 -30.29
C THR A 792 7.35 -32.00 -30.04
N GLY A 793 7.73 -31.08 -29.15
CA GLY A 793 6.88 -29.98 -28.71
C GLY A 793 5.61 -30.46 -28.00
N GLY A 794 4.46 -29.96 -28.43
CA GLY A 794 3.14 -30.37 -27.93
C GLY A 794 2.74 -29.81 -26.56
N PHE A 795 3.58 -28.98 -25.94
CA PHE A 795 3.23 -28.17 -24.77
C PHE A 795 2.84 -26.75 -25.17
N HIS A 796 2.15 -26.04 -24.30
CA HIS A 796 1.77 -24.64 -24.51
C HIS A 796 2.98 -23.75 -24.80
N GLY A 797 2.93 -23.03 -25.92
CA GLY A 797 3.99 -22.11 -26.34
C GLY A 797 5.23 -22.78 -26.93
N ALA A 798 5.18 -24.08 -27.27
CA ALA A 798 6.29 -24.81 -27.89
C ALA A 798 6.78 -24.13 -29.18
N GLU A 799 5.87 -23.58 -29.98
CA GLU A 799 6.11 -22.83 -31.20
C GLU A 799 6.95 -21.56 -30.99
N VAL A 800 6.91 -20.97 -29.79
CA VAL A 800 7.75 -19.83 -29.41
C VAL A 800 9.03 -20.32 -28.72
N ILE A 801 8.89 -21.21 -27.75
CA ILE A 801 9.98 -21.62 -26.85
C ILE A 801 11.04 -22.46 -27.57
N ILE A 802 10.65 -23.39 -28.45
CA ILE A 802 11.61 -24.28 -29.13
C ILE A 802 12.57 -23.49 -30.02
N PRO A 803 12.11 -22.56 -30.88
CA PRO A 803 13.00 -21.68 -31.64
C PRO A 803 13.94 -20.82 -30.78
N GLN A 804 13.51 -20.42 -29.57
CA GLN A 804 14.33 -19.62 -28.64
C GLN A 804 15.53 -20.40 -28.08
N LEU A 805 15.46 -21.74 -28.00
CA LEU A 805 16.55 -22.59 -27.48
C LEU A 805 17.82 -22.51 -28.33
N THR A 806 17.67 -22.21 -29.62
CA THR A 806 18.80 -22.02 -30.53
C THR A 806 19.12 -20.53 -30.62
N PRO A 807 20.36 -20.09 -30.28
CA PRO A 807 20.74 -18.69 -30.38
C PRO A 807 20.60 -18.13 -31.81
N LYS A 808 20.36 -16.82 -31.95
CA LYS A 808 20.27 -16.12 -33.24
C LYS A 808 21.49 -16.38 -34.14
N SER A 809 22.68 -16.45 -33.54
CA SER A 809 23.94 -16.75 -34.24
C SER A 809 24.02 -18.16 -34.85
N LYS A 810 23.12 -19.07 -34.46
CA LYS A 810 23.00 -20.44 -35.00
C LYS A 810 21.71 -20.64 -35.80
N GLY A 811 21.05 -19.56 -36.22
CA GLY A 811 19.85 -19.61 -37.05
C GLY A 811 18.53 -19.88 -36.30
N GLY A 812 18.53 -19.82 -34.97
CA GLY A 812 17.29 -19.86 -34.18
C GLY A 812 16.70 -18.48 -33.92
N ALA A 813 15.54 -18.43 -33.25
CA ALA A 813 14.94 -17.17 -32.85
C ALA A 813 15.74 -16.48 -31.72
N GLY A 814 16.45 -17.27 -30.90
CA GLY A 814 17.12 -16.80 -29.69
C GLY A 814 16.17 -16.04 -28.76
N VAL A 815 16.73 -15.23 -27.86
CA VAL A 815 15.94 -14.37 -26.94
C VAL A 815 16.45 -12.94 -27.02
N GLU A 816 15.65 -11.98 -26.56
CA GLU A 816 16.04 -10.56 -26.52
C GLU A 816 16.67 -10.15 -25.19
N ARG A 817 16.29 -10.84 -24.11
CA ARG A 817 16.82 -10.63 -22.75
C ARG A 817 17.12 -11.96 -22.08
N ARG A 818 18.01 -11.94 -21.08
CA ARG A 818 18.37 -13.10 -20.27
C ARG A 818 18.48 -12.74 -18.81
N ARG A 819 17.97 -13.61 -17.94
CA ARG A 819 18.19 -13.53 -16.50
C ARG A 819 19.65 -13.82 -16.17
N VAL A 820 20.24 -12.98 -15.34
CA VAL A 820 21.62 -13.08 -14.86
C VAL A 820 21.71 -12.72 -13.38
N GLY A 821 22.79 -13.17 -12.74
CA GLY A 821 23.16 -12.72 -11.40
C GLY A 821 24.09 -11.51 -11.45
N PHE A 822 24.10 -10.71 -10.39
CA PHE A 822 24.94 -9.54 -10.20
C PHE A 822 25.57 -9.52 -8.81
N VAL A 823 26.81 -9.05 -8.73
CA VAL A 823 27.39 -8.49 -7.51
C VAL A 823 27.44 -6.98 -7.67
N VAL A 824 26.80 -6.24 -6.76
CA VAL A 824 26.67 -4.77 -6.84
C VAL A 824 27.46 -4.08 -5.74
N GLN A 825 28.29 -3.12 -6.11
CA GLN A 825 29.08 -2.33 -5.15
C GLN A 825 28.24 -1.23 -4.48
N GLY A 826 28.49 -0.98 -3.19
CA GLY A 826 27.85 0.09 -2.44
C GLY A 826 26.50 -0.32 -1.86
N ALA A 827 25.42 0.37 -2.23
CA ALA A 827 24.09 0.10 -1.71
C ALA A 827 23.45 -1.10 -2.47
N PRO A 828 22.66 -1.96 -1.78
CA PRO A 828 21.98 -3.08 -2.44
C PRO A 828 21.00 -2.58 -3.49
N ALA A 829 21.07 -3.16 -4.69
CA ALA A 829 20.09 -2.91 -5.74
C ALA A 829 18.79 -3.64 -5.40
N ARG A 830 17.67 -2.91 -5.38
CA ARG A 830 16.34 -3.49 -5.17
C ARG A 830 15.67 -3.77 -6.52
N ASP A 831 14.60 -4.55 -6.50
CA ASP A 831 13.69 -4.66 -7.63
C ASP A 831 13.33 -3.26 -8.14
N GLY A 832 13.27 -3.10 -9.46
CA GLY A 832 13.09 -1.79 -10.05
C GLY A 832 14.36 -1.17 -10.62
N ALA A 833 15.53 -1.46 -10.04
CA ALA A 833 16.77 -0.77 -10.36
C ALA A 833 17.18 -0.97 -11.82
N GLU A 834 17.42 0.13 -12.53
CA GLU A 834 17.82 0.11 -13.93
C GLU A 834 19.27 -0.36 -14.08
N VAL A 835 19.53 -1.19 -15.10
CA VAL A 835 20.88 -1.61 -15.49
C VAL A 835 21.24 -0.90 -16.79
N GLN A 836 22.33 -0.16 -16.78
CA GLN A 836 22.84 0.63 -17.89
C GLN A 836 24.18 0.11 -18.40
N LYS A 837 24.45 0.38 -19.68
CA LYS A 837 25.78 0.28 -20.29
C LYS A 837 26.04 1.56 -21.06
N ASP A 838 27.16 2.22 -20.76
CA ASP A 838 27.56 3.48 -21.40
C ASP A 838 26.48 4.58 -21.32
N GLY A 839 25.67 4.56 -20.25
CA GLY A 839 24.56 5.49 -20.02
C GLY A 839 23.20 5.07 -20.60
N GLU A 840 23.16 4.02 -21.43
CA GLU A 840 21.93 3.53 -22.06
C GLU A 840 21.29 2.39 -21.25
N PRO A 841 19.95 2.33 -21.13
CA PRO A 841 19.27 1.24 -20.45
C PRO A 841 19.41 -0.07 -21.24
N VAL A 842 19.93 -1.09 -20.56
CA VAL A 842 20.17 -2.44 -21.11
C VAL A 842 19.51 -3.55 -20.31
N GLY A 843 18.88 -3.23 -19.18
CA GLY A 843 18.29 -4.24 -18.31
C GLY A 843 17.69 -3.66 -17.05
N LYS A 844 17.27 -4.56 -16.16
CA LYS A 844 16.63 -4.21 -14.89
C LYS A 844 16.84 -5.32 -13.85
N ILE A 845 17.02 -4.92 -12.60
CA ILE A 845 17.06 -5.82 -11.44
C ILE A 845 15.63 -6.25 -11.08
N THR A 846 15.46 -7.54 -10.77
CA THR A 846 14.19 -8.19 -10.37
C THR A 846 14.18 -8.62 -8.91
N SER A 847 15.34 -9.01 -8.37
CA SER A 847 15.53 -9.41 -6.98
C SER A 847 16.87 -8.92 -6.47
N GLY A 848 16.96 -8.47 -5.21
CA GLY A 848 18.26 -8.06 -4.66
C GLY A 848 18.28 -7.89 -3.15
N VAL A 849 19.30 -8.49 -2.53
CA VAL A 849 19.53 -8.45 -1.08
C VAL A 849 21.03 -8.39 -0.75
N PRO A 850 21.41 -7.90 0.44
CA PRO A 850 22.70 -8.21 1.04
C PRO A 850 22.80 -9.71 1.30
N SER A 851 23.86 -10.36 0.82
CA SER A 851 24.16 -11.78 1.09
C SER A 851 24.94 -11.90 2.39
N PRO A 852 24.39 -12.55 3.43
CA PRO A 852 25.11 -12.81 4.68
C PRO A 852 26.31 -13.73 4.46
N THR A 853 26.21 -14.74 3.59
CA THR A 853 27.30 -15.70 3.34
C THR A 853 28.49 -15.03 2.63
N LEU A 854 28.25 -14.16 1.66
CA LEU A 854 29.31 -13.58 0.83
C LEU A 854 29.80 -12.22 1.32
N GLY A 855 29.08 -11.56 2.23
CA GLY A 855 29.37 -10.19 2.67
C GLY A 855 29.27 -9.16 1.53
N LYS A 856 28.45 -9.43 0.51
CA LYS A 856 28.30 -8.63 -0.72
C LYS A 856 26.83 -8.39 -1.02
N ASN A 857 26.50 -7.33 -1.75
CA ASN A 857 25.15 -7.20 -2.29
C ASN A 857 25.05 -8.02 -3.58
N ILE A 858 24.10 -8.95 -3.59
CA ILE A 858 23.79 -9.77 -4.77
C ILE A 858 22.42 -9.42 -5.30
N ALA A 859 22.24 -9.59 -6.61
CA ALA A 859 20.96 -9.34 -7.24
C ALA A 859 20.77 -10.27 -8.45
N MET A 860 19.52 -10.53 -8.81
CA MET A 860 19.15 -11.10 -10.10
C MET A 860 18.45 -10.03 -10.94
N GLY A 861 18.58 -10.13 -12.25
CA GLY A 861 17.92 -9.23 -13.17
C GLY A 861 18.01 -9.71 -14.60
N TYR A 862 17.33 -9.00 -15.50
CA TYR A 862 17.37 -9.28 -16.93
C TYR A 862 18.24 -8.25 -17.64
N VAL A 863 19.09 -8.72 -18.56
CA VAL A 863 19.89 -7.88 -19.45
C VAL A 863 19.63 -8.26 -20.91
N LYS A 864 19.82 -7.30 -21.83
CA LYS A 864 19.82 -7.55 -23.27
C LYS A 864 20.74 -8.73 -23.64
N ASP A 865 20.29 -9.57 -24.57
CA ASP A 865 21.09 -10.69 -25.09
C ASP A 865 22.43 -10.16 -25.65
N GLY A 866 23.51 -10.88 -25.32
CA GLY A 866 24.90 -10.47 -25.57
C GLY A 866 25.62 -9.91 -24.34
N LEU A 867 24.90 -9.48 -23.30
CA LEU A 867 25.49 -8.94 -22.06
C LEU A 867 25.52 -9.92 -20.88
N GLN A 868 25.09 -11.17 -21.08
CA GLN A 868 24.93 -12.16 -20.02
C GLN A 868 26.22 -12.84 -19.54
N LYS A 869 27.35 -12.54 -20.16
CA LYS A 869 28.62 -13.25 -19.86
C LYS A 869 29.10 -12.86 -18.46
N ALA A 870 29.47 -13.85 -17.66
CA ALA A 870 30.06 -13.59 -16.34
C ALA A 870 31.33 -12.72 -16.49
N GLY A 871 31.49 -11.75 -15.59
CA GLY A 871 32.54 -10.73 -15.64
C GLY A 871 32.18 -9.48 -16.44
N THR A 872 31.04 -9.44 -17.15
CA THR A 872 30.57 -8.22 -17.80
C THR A 872 30.25 -7.16 -16.75
N GLU A 873 30.87 -5.98 -16.88
CA GLU A 873 30.61 -4.83 -16.01
C GLU A 873 29.48 -3.97 -16.58
N LEU A 874 28.52 -3.62 -15.73
CA LEU A 874 27.36 -2.78 -16.05
C LEU A 874 27.11 -1.79 -14.89
N ASP A 875 26.48 -0.67 -15.17
CA ASP A 875 26.07 0.28 -14.14
C ASP A 875 24.67 -0.07 -13.64
N VAL A 876 24.50 -0.20 -12.32
CA VAL A 876 23.20 -0.39 -11.68
C VAL A 876 22.81 0.91 -10.99
N VAL A 877 21.67 1.49 -11.37
CA VAL A 877 21.21 2.78 -10.85
C VAL A 877 20.48 2.57 -9.53
N VAL A 878 21.14 2.92 -8.42
CA VAL A 878 20.59 2.78 -7.06
C VAL A 878 20.44 4.18 -6.44
N ARG A 879 19.20 4.58 -6.12
CA ARG A 879 18.88 5.91 -5.55
C ARG A 879 19.45 7.06 -6.40
N GLY A 880 19.28 6.98 -7.72
CA GLY A 880 19.79 7.98 -8.68
C GLY A 880 21.31 7.97 -8.89
N ARG A 881 22.06 7.09 -8.23
CA ARG A 881 23.53 6.97 -8.39
C ARG A 881 23.90 5.71 -9.14
N LYS A 882 24.80 5.82 -10.12
CA LYS A 882 25.37 4.68 -10.83
C LYS A 882 26.32 3.91 -9.90
N ARG A 883 26.07 2.61 -9.76
CA ARG A 883 26.88 1.67 -8.97
C ARG A 883 27.44 0.61 -9.89
N LYS A 884 28.71 0.26 -9.73
CA LYS A 884 29.32 -0.83 -10.49
C LYS A 884 28.66 -2.16 -10.12
N GLY A 885 28.04 -2.80 -11.10
CA GLY A 885 27.50 -4.15 -11.05
C GLY A 885 28.31 -5.08 -11.94
N ILE A 886 28.62 -6.28 -11.45
CA ILE A 886 29.35 -7.30 -12.22
C ILE A 886 28.44 -8.50 -12.43
N VAL A 887 28.17 -8.84 -13.69
CA VAL A 887 27.43 -10.04 -14.05
C VAL A 887 28.18 -11.26 -13.51
N THR A 888 27.50 -12.06 -12.71
CA THR A 888 28.08 -13.15 -11.92
C THR A 888 27.31 -14.45 -12.16
N LYS A 889 28.05 -15.56 -12.22
CA LYS A 889 27.47 -16.89 -12.41
C LYS A 889 26.60 -17.25 -11.20
N MET A 890 25.44 -17.83 -11.47
CA MET A 890 24.57 -18.41 -10.44
C MET A 890 24.68 -19.94 -10.44
N PRO A 891 24.49 -20.60 -9.28
CA PRO A 891 24.21 -19.99 -7.97
C PRO A 891 25.42 -19.19 -7.43
N PHE A 892 25.17 -18.16 -6.62
CA PHE A 892 26.24 -17.33 -6.03
C PHE A 892 26.99 -18.09 -4.94
N VAL A 893 26.28 -18.95 -4.22
CA VAL A 893 26.83 -19.92 -3.26
C VAL A 893 26.50 -21.33 -3.79
N PRO A 894 27.48 -22.24 -3.92
CA PRO A 894 27.22 -23.60 -4.38
C PRO A 894 26.15 -24.30 -3.54
N SER A 895 25.21 -24.98 -4.20
CA SER A 895 24.19 -25.74 -3.48
C SER A 895 24.76 -27.04 -2.89
N ARG A 896 24.18 -27.49 -1.78
CA ARG A 896 24.59 -28.68 -1.02
C ARG A 896 23.54 -29.80 -1.04
N TYR A 897 22.77 -29.88 -2.13
CA TYR A 897 21.72 -30.90 -2.28
C TYR A 897 22.29 -32.32 -2.26
N HIS A 898 21.64 -33.23 -1.55
CA HIS A 898 22.00 -34.65 -1.53
C HIS A 898 21.68 -35.31 -2.87
N LYS A 899 22.71 -35.80 -3.57
CA LYS A 899 22.61 -36.40 -4.90
C LYS A 899 23.33 -37.76 -4.91
N PRO A 900 22.99 -38.65 -5.86
CA PRO A 900 23.78 -39.86 -6.09
C PRO A 900 25.22 -39.48 -6.43
N GLU A 901 26.19 -40.26 -5.92
CA GLU A 901 27.62 -40.12 -6.24
C GLU A 901 27.92 -40.28 -7.73
#